data_AF-A0A023GFS2-F1
#
_entry.id   AF-A0A023GFS2-F1
#
_cell.length_a   1.000
_cell.length_b   1.000
_cell.length_c   1.000
_cell.angle_alpha   90.00
_cell.angle_beta   90.00
_cell.angle_gamma   90.00
#
_symmetry.space_group_name_H-M   'P 1'
#
loop_
_entity.id
_entity.type
_entity.pdbx_description
1 polymer ?
#
loop_
_entity_poly.entity_id
_entity_poly.type
_entity_poly.pdbx_seq_one_letter_code
_entity_poly.pdbx_strand_id
1 'polypeptide(L)'
;VSIVQELVDMQLKRHQQSQQHLQKDVFEDWLQTETELTQERGLWGPVEGSLLDKWMLDMTEAGPCRMRKKMVKNDLFYLHYPYRPDVEGGENRALKYKVATSFDSKEYYKHCRPDSLVEHDTFSPDVISITSEDWPQEGDSAEEREIGFQGLRTRLQANRSVSGDQDEDSESLDPALDASEQEGAARKDESPDNQSVLRLLEKGEKITHMFRCARVQGLDTCEGLLLFGKEHFYVVDGFTLLKTREIRDIDSLPANMHDPIIPNSSPRSKHQKRMCSKFSYDDIREVHKRRYLLQPIALEVFSADGRNYLLVFPRKVRNKVYTRFLSAATAITDSAQESLAGQRRGANVESGASLLSNLIGETSVTQRWLRGEISNFQYLMHLNTLAGRSYNDLMQYPVFPWVLADYDSEELDLNDSATFRDFSKPMGAQTSDRLDQFKKRYREWDDPHGETPPYHYGTFYSSAMIVASYLVRMEPFTQQFLRLQGGHFDLADRMFHSVKDAWLSASKHNMADVKELIPEFFYLPEFLLNSNRFDLGCKQNGVQLDNIVLPPWAKGDPREFIRVHRMALESDYVSAHLHEWIDLIFGYKQQGQPAIEAVNVFHHLFYEGNVDIYSIDDPLKKNATIGFINNFGQIPKQLFKKPHPCKKLTNRTSVVDPGPIMPGLSYCHDKLFFHNLDNLKPSLHPLKELKGPVGQIIQHEKTVLAVEQNKGLIGPLYNRYVAWGFADYSIRMGPYETERCNFVWED
;
A
#
# COMPACT_ATOMS: atom_id res chain seq x y z
N VAL A 1 -42.90 13.82 51.73
CA VAL A 1 -42.78 12.35 51.58
C VAL A 1 -42.97 11.93 50.12
N SER A 2 -44.05 12.30 49.43
CA SER A 2 -44.26 11.91 48.01
C SER A 2 -43.16 12.41 47.06
N ILE A 3 -42.71 13.66 47.20
CA ILE A 3 -41.64 14.25 46.37
C ILE A 3 -40.32 13.47 46.52
N VAL A 4 -40.04 12.96 47.72
CA VAL A 4 -38.83 12.16 47.99
C VAL A 4 -38.98 10.76 47.40
N GLN A 5 -40.16 10.16 47.46
CA GLN A 5 -40.45 8.88 46.79
C GLN A 5 -40.33 8.99 45.26
N GLU A 6 -40.91 10.03 44.65
CA GLU A 6 -40.79 10.25 43.21
C GLU A 6 -39.33 10.49 42.77
N LEU A 7 -38.54 11.21 43.57
CA LEU A 7 -37.12 11.41 43.30
C LEU A 7 -36.34 10.09 43.36
N VAL A 8 -36.60 9.26 44.37
CA VAL A 8 -35.95 7.95 44.54
C VAL A 8 -36.35 6.98 43.42
N ASP A 9 -37.63 6.95 43.04
CA ASP A 9 -38.12 6.12 41.93
C ASP A 9 -37.53 6.56 40.58
N MET A 10 -37.40 7.88 40.37
CA MET A 10 -36.76 8.44 39.17
C MET A 10 -35.26 8.11 39.13
N GLN A 11 -34.55 8.21 40.26
CA GLN A 11 -33.14 7.81 40.36
C GLN A 11 -32.95 6.30 40.15
N LEU A 12 -33.82 5.47 40.72
CA LEU A 12 -33.80 4.01 40.53
C LEU A 12 -34.01 3.65 39.06
N LYS A 13 -35.00 4.27 38.41
CA LYS A 13 -35.29 4.03 36.99
C LYS A 13 -34.15 4.49 36.09
N ARG A 14 -33.53 5.63 36.41
CA ARG A 14 -32.33 6.12 35.69
C ARG A 14 -31.14 5.19 35.87
N HIS A 15 -30.93 4.65 37.07
CA HIS A 15 -29.88 3.67 37.34
C HIS A 15 -30.12 2.37 36.56
N GLN A 16 -31.35 1.85 36.54
CA GLN A 16 -31.71 0.67 35.75
C GLN A 16 -31.50 0.87 34.25
N GLN A 17 -31.89 2.02 33.71
CA GLN A 17 -31.64 2.37 32.30
C GLN A 17 -30.15 2.48 31.99
N SER A 18 -29.36 3.08 32.89
CA SER A 18 -27.91 3.18 32.73
C SER A 18 -27.23 1.80 32.75
N GLN A 19 -27.68 0.89 33.63
CA GLN A 19 -27.17 -0.48 33.69
C GLN A 19 -27.51 -1.27 32.42
N GLN A 20 -28.73 -1.12 31.90
CA GLN A 20 -29.13 -1.75 30.63
C GLN A 20 -28.33 -1.22 29.45
N HIS A 21 -28.07 0.09 29.40
CA HIS A 21 -27.23 0.68 28.35
C HIS A 21 -25.79 0.15 28.45
N LEU A 22 -25.21 0.14 29.65
CA LEU A 22 -23.86 -0.38 29.87
C LEU A 22 -23.74 -1.85 29.49
N GLN A 23 -24.71 -2.69 29.86
CA GLN A 23 -24.71 -4.10 29.45
C GLN A 23 -24.76 -4.27 27.93
N LYS A 24 -25.56 -3.44 27.26
CA LYS A 24 -25.65 -3.46 25.81
C LYS A 24 -24.34 -3.00 25.16
N ASP A 25 -23.73 -1.94 25.66
CA ASP A 25 -22.48 -1.42 25.14
C ASP A 25 -21.34 -2.43 25.32
N VAL A 26 -21.24 -3.06 26.51
CA VAL A 26 -20.27 -4.14 26.78
C VAL A 26 -20.51 -5.37 25.88
N PHE A 27 -21.77 -5.72 25.62
CA PHE A 27 -22.09 -6.81 24.72
C PHE A 27 -21.73 -6.50 23.26
N GLU A 28 -21.99 -5.27 22.80
CA GLU A 28 -21.57 -4.80 21.47
C GLU A 28 -20.03 -4.80 21.33
N ASP A 29 -19.31 -4.33 22.35
CA ASP A 29 -17.83 -4.37 22.40
C ASP A 29 -17.29 -5.82 22.36
N TRP A 30 -17.93 -6.74 23.09
CA TRP A 30 -17.54 -8.15 23.08
C TRP A 30 -17.77 -8.78 21.70
N LEU A 31 -18.91 -8.51 21.07
CA LEU A 31 -19.24 -9.01 19.75
C LEU A 31 -18.27 -8.45 18.68
N GLN A 32 -17.90 -7.17 18.79
CA GLN A 32 -16.89 -6.57 17.92
C GLN A 32 -15.52 -7.25 18.12
N THR A 33 -15.09 -7.45 19.37
CA THR A 33 -13.82 -8.11 19.70
C THR A 33 -13.79 -9.54 19.19
N GLU A 34 -14.86 -10.31 19.42
CA GLU A 34 -15.01 -11.67 18.91
C GLU A 34 -14.90 -11.68 17.38
N THR A 35 -15.64 -10.79 16.70
CA THR A 35 -15.56 -10.63 15.24
C THR A 35 -14.15 -10.29 14.77
N GLU A 36 -13.42 -9.42 15.47
CA GLU A 36 -12.04 -9.08 15.11
C GLU A 36 -11.05 -10.24 15.30
N LEU A 37 -11.31 -11.13 16.25
CA LEU A 37 -10.48 -12.30 16.53
C LEU A 37 -10.80 -13.48 15.60
N THR A 38 -12.07 -13.65 15.21
CA THR A 38 -12.56 -14.72 14.35
C THR A 38 -12.77 -14.29 12.89
N GLN A 39 -12.52 -13.03 12.53
CA GLN A 39 -12.52 -12.62 11.12
C GLN A 39 -11.46 -13.41 10.34
N GLU A 40 -11.59 -13.40 9.01
CA GLU A 40 -10.63 -14.09 8.17
C GLU A 40 -9.20 -13.55 8.37
N ARG A 41 -8.24 -14.44 8.68
CA ARG A 41 -6.86 -14.12 9.11
C ARG A 41 -6.74 -13.29 10.41
N GLY A 42 -7.82 -13.19 11.20
CA GLY A 42 -7.75 -12.86 12.62
C GLY A 42 -6.96 -13.91 13.40
N LEU A 43 -6.73 -13.69 14.70
CA LEU A 43 -5.89 -14.58 15.50
C LEU A 43 -6.39 -16.04 15.48
N TRP A 44 -7.70 -16.23 15.49
CA TRP A 44 -8.34 -17.55 15.44
C TRP A 44 -8.88 -17.92 14.07
N GLY A 45 -9.04 -16.92 13.18
CA GLY A 45 -9.61 -17.13 11.86
C GLY A 45 -11.10 -17.44 11.89
N PRO A 46 -11.73 -17.62 10.72
CA PRO A 46 -13.15 -17.93 10.63
C PRO A 46 -13.39 -19.36 11.14
N VAL A 47 -14.55 -19.56 11.78
CA VAL A 47 -14.97 -20.88 12.30
C VAL A 47 -15.02 -21.92 11.19
N GLU A 48 -15.36 -21.50 9.97
CA GLU A 48 -15.32 -22.30 8.74
C GLU A 48 -14.49 -21.56 7.67
N GLY A 49 -13.40 -22.17 7.20
CA GLY A 49 -12.60 -21.63 6.10
C GLY A 49 -12.89 -22.34 4.79
N SER A 50 -12.88 -21.63 3.66
CA SER A 50 -13.02 -22.23 2.33
C SER A 50 -11.67 -22.31 1.62
N LEU A 51 -11.35 -23.48 1.06
CA LEU A 51 -10.20 -23.66 0.15
C LEU A 51 -10.33 -22.79 -1.12
N LEU A 52 -11.56 -22.42 -1.47
CA LEU A 52 -11.88 -21.58 -2.61
C LEU A 52 -11.74 -20.09 -2.30
N ASP A 53 -11.49 -19.68 -1.06
CA ASP A 53 -11.20 -18.29 -0.74
C ASP A 53 -9.86 -17.87 -1.34
N LYS A 54 -9.84 -16.69 -1.95
CA LYS A 54 -8.71 -16.15 -2.70
C LYS A 54 -8.40 -14.75 -2.22
N TRP A 55 -7.14 -14.36 -2.34
CA TRP A 55 -6.61 -13.21 -1.60
C TRP A 55 -5.91 -12.23 -2.52
N MET A 56 -5.98 -10.95 -2.17
CA MET A 56 -5.26 -9.88 -2.83
C MET A 56 -4.66 -8.91 -1.82
N LEU A 57 -3.62 -8.18 -2.22
CA LEU A 57 -3.06 -7.10 -1.43
C LEU A 57 -3.99 -5.88 -1.49
N ASP A 58 -4.27 -5.31 -0.32
CA ASP A 58 -4.88 -4.00 -0.21
C ASP A 58 -3.87 -2.95 -0.66
N MET A 59 -4.15 -2.35 -1.80
CA MET A 59 -3.29 -1.32 -2.40
C MET A 59 -3.58 0.08 -1.85
N THR A 60 -4.59 0.25 -1.00
CA THR A 60 -4.86 1.54 -0.35
C THR A 60 -3.84 1.83 0.74
N GLU A 61 -3.30 0.80 1.41
CA GLU A 61 -2.31 0.90 2.49
C GLU A 61 -0.87 0.86 1.95
N ALA A 62 -0.35 1.97 1.43
CA ALA A 62 1.05 2.04 0.96
C ALA A 62 1.77 3.33 1.38
N GLY A 63 1.50 3.82 2.59
CA GLY A 63 2.18 4.98 3.17
C GLY A 63 3.58 4.66 3.71
N PRO A 64 4.49 5.66 3.81
CA PRO A 64 5.88 5.49 4.25
C PRO A 64 6.04 4.87 5.65
N CYS A 65 4.98 4.88 6.46
CA CYS A 65 4.97 4.39 7.83
C CYS A 65 4.43 2.94 7.97
N ARG A 66 3.74 2.39 6.94
CA ARG A 66 3.18 1.03 6.98
C ARG A 66 3.48 0.31 5.65
N MET A 67 4.54 -0.47 5.64
CA MET A 67 5.06 -1.13 4.43
C MET A 67 4.38 -2.47 4.14
N ARG A 68 3.96 -3.20 5.17
CA ARG A 68 3.24 -4.46 4.98
C ARG A 68 1.77 -4.18 4.72
N LYS A 69 1.40 -4.26 3.43
CA LYS A 69 0.01 -4.22 2.95
C LYS A 69 -0.81 -5.34 3.58
N LYS A 70 -2.04 -5.03 3.98
CA LYS A 70 -3.01 -6.03 4.41
C LYS A 70 -3.39 -6.92 3.22
N MET A 71 -3.56 -8.22 3.47
CA MET A 71 -4.22 -9.11 2.50
C MET A 71 -5.72 -9.10 2.78
N VAL A 72 -6.52 -8.92 1.74
CA VAL A 72 -7.98 -8.90 1.78
C VAL A 72 -8.54 -9.96 0.85
N LYS A 73 -9.75 -10.44 1.14
CA LYS A 73 -10.45 -11.39 0.28
C LYS A 73 -10.71 -10.77 -1.10
N ASN A 74 -10.52 -11.56 -2.15
CA ASN A 74 -10.78 -11.16 -3.53
C ASN A 74 -12.06 -11.80 -4.04
N ASP A 75 -13.19 -11.15 -3.79
CA ASP A 75 -14.51 -11.63 -4.20
C ASP A 75 -14.69 -11.72 -5.73
N LEU A 76 -13.89 -10.97 -6.49
CA LEU A 76 -13.92 -10.94 -7.95
C LEU A 76 -12.97 -11.96 -8.60
N PHE A 77 -12.26 -12.76 -7.81
CA PHE A 77 -11.20 -13.65 -8.31
C PHE A 77 -11.69 -14.57 -9.44
N TYR A 78 -12.76 -15.34 -9.22
CA TYR A 78 -13.24 -16.29 -10.23
C TYR A 78 -13.95 -15.64 -11.41
N LEU A 79 -14.34 -14.35 -11.31
CA LEU A 79 -14.77 -13.57 -12.47
C LEU A 79 -13.59 -13.20 -13.37
N HIS A 80 -12.43 -12.94 -12.77
CA HIS A 80 -11.20 -12.62 -13.50
C HIS A 80 -10.48 -13.87 -14.04
N TYR A 81 -10.61 -15.01 -13.35
CA TYR A 81 -10.02 -16.31 -13.72
C TYR A 81 -11.09 -17.39 -13.92
N PRO A 82 -12.03 -17.22 -14.89
CA PRO A 82 -13.13 -18.14 -15.04
C PRO A 82 -12.68 -19.47 -15.64
N TYR A 83 -13.30 -20.56 -15.19
CA TYR A 83 -13.18 -21.85 -15.85
C TYR A 83 -14.05 -21.89 -17.11
N ARG A 84 -13.49 -22.32 -18.24
CA ARG A 84 -14.20 -22.43 -19.52
C ARG A 84 -14.22 -23.89 -20.01
N PRO A 85 -15.31 -24.64 -19.80
CA PRO A 85 -15.39 -26.06 -20.17
C PRO A 85 -15.22 -26.30 -21.67
N ASP A 86 -15.65 -25.35 -22.51
CA ASP A 86 -15.61 -25.45 -23.98
C ASP A 86 -14.18 -25.51 -24.56
N VAL A 87 -13.17 -25.18 -23.75
CA VAL A 87 -11.76 -25.14 -24.15
C VAL A 87 -11.01 -26.44 -23.78
N GLU A 88 -11.55 -27.28 -22.90
CA GLU A 88 -10.92 -28.56 -22.51
C GLU A 88 -11.09 -29.69 -23.54
N GLY A 89 -12.13 -29.63 -24.39
CA GLY A 89 -12.64 -30.81 -25.12
C GLY A 89 -12.57 -30.84 -26.66
N GLY A 90 -11.99 -29.85 -27.34
CA GLY A 90 -12.04 -29.78 -28.82
C GLY A 90 -10.75 -29.34 -29.54
N GLU A 91 -10.80 -29.25 -30.89
CA GLU A 91 -9.74 -28.78 -31.81
C GLU A 91 -9.14 -27.40 -31.44
N ASN A 92 -9.76 -26.69 -30.49
CA ASN A 92 -9.41 -25.40 -29.93
C ASN A 92 -8.38 -25.42 -28.78
N ARG A 93 -7.54 -26.45 -28.63
CA ARG A 93 -6.45 -26.47 -27.62
C ARG A 93 -5.54 -25.24 -27.68
N ALA A 94 -5.38 -24.64 -28.86
CA ALA A 94 -4.62 -23.41 -29.05
C ALA A 94 -5.25 -22.17 -28.34
N LEU A 95 -6.54 -22.21 -27.99
CA LEU A 95 -7.23 -21.15 -27.23
C LEU A 95 -7.01 -21.26 -25.72
N LYS A 96 -6.53 -22.40 -25.20
CA LYS A 96 -6.26 -22.60 -23.77
C LYS A 96 -5.28 -21.56 -23.20
N TYR A 97 -4.35 -21.09 -24.03
CA TYR A 97 -3.35 -20.09 -23.65
C TYR A 97 -3.84 -18.63 -23.73
N LYS A 98 -5.10 -18.39 -24.12
CA LYS A 98 -5.62 -17.01 -24.29
C LYS A 98 -6.27 -16.43 -23.04
N VAL A 99 -6.56 -17.23 -22.02
CA VAL A 99 -7.25 -16.78 -20.80
C VAL A 99 -6.53 -17.31 -19.58
N ALA A 100 -6.14 -16.41 -18.67
CA ALA A 100 -5.54 -16.79 -17.40
C ALA A 100 -6.55 -17.55 -16.52
N THR A 101 -6.09 -18.62 -15.86
CA THR A 101 -6.94 -19.45 -15.00
C THR A 101 -6.22 -19.82 -13.69
N SER A 102 -6.98 -20.29 -12.71
CA SER A 102 -6.47 -20.93 -11.50
C SER A 102 -6.85 -22.42 -11.51
N PHE A 103 -6.04 -23.26 -10.88
CA PHE A 103 -6.36 -24.68 -10.70
C PHE A 103 -7.67 -24.90 -9.93
N ASP A 104 -8.06 -23.94 -9.10
CA ASP A 104 -9.29 -23.99 -8.30
C ASP A 104 -10.53 -23.51 -9.09
N SER A 105 -10.34 -22.84 -10.23
CA SER A 105 -11.45 -22.28 -11.03
C SER A 105 -12.46 -23.34 -11.47
N LYS A 106 -11.99 -24.55 -11.79
CA LYS A 106 -12.85 -25.68 -12.19
C LYS A 106 -13.71 -26.17 -11.04
N GLU A 107 -13.14 -26.24 -9.85
CA GLU A 107 -13.82 -26.68 -8.64
C GLU A 107 -14.86 -25.65 -8.20
N TYR A 108 -14.51 -24.36 -8.23
CA TYR A 108 -15.44 -23.27 -7.99
C TYR A 108 -16.62 -23.29 -8.97
N TYR A 109 -16.35 -23.47 -10.27
CA TYR A 109 -17.41 -23.55 -11.28
C TYR A 109 -18.40 -24.70 -11.05
N LYS A 110 -17.93 -25.84 -10.52
CA LYS A 110 -18.78 -27.00 -10.24
C LYS A 110 -19.67 -26.80 -9.00
N HIS A 111 -19.12 -26.21 -7.94
CA HIS A 111 -19.83 -26.04 -6.66
C HIS A 111 -20.70 -24.79 -6.62
N CYS A 112 -20.26 -23.70 -7.26
CA CYS A 112 -20.96 -22.41 -7.29
C CYS A 112 -21.67 -22.19 -8.63
N ARG A 113 -22.11 -23.27 -9.29
CA ARG A 113 -22.79 -23.19 -10.58
C ARG A 113 -24.01 -22.26 -10.44
N PRO A 114 -24.07 -21.13 -11.15
CA PRO A 114 -25.27 -20.29 -11.09
C PRO A 114 -26.39 -21.03 -11.81
N ASP A 115 -27.47 -21.37 -11.11
CA ASP A 115 -28.75 -21.82 -11.69
C ASP A 115 -29.47 -20.72 -12.51
N SER A 116 -28.78 -19.63 -12.85
CA SER A 116 -29.36 -18.42 -13.47
C SER A 116 -29.05 -18.28 -14.97
N LEU A 117 -28.91 -19.37 -15.71
CA LEU A 117 -28.86 -19.32 -17.18
C LEU A 117 -29.72 -20.43 -17.78
N VAL A 118 -31.03 -20.33 -17.56
CA VAL A 118 -32.03 -20.76 -18.54
C VAL A 118 -32.75 -19.49 -19.00
N GLU A 119 -32.83 -19.35 -20.31
CA GLU A 119 -33.53 -18.30 -21.06
C GLU A 119 -34.87 -17.90 -20.40
N HIS A 120 -35.05 -16.62 -20.09
CA HIS A 120 -36.27 -15.86 -20.44
C HIS A 120 -36.14 -14.38 -20.04
N ASP A 121 -36.45 -13.50 -21.00
CA ASP A 121 -36.72 -12.08 -20.81
C ASP A 121 -37.73 -11.83 -19.68
N THR A 122 -37.33 -11.16 -18.59
CA THR A 122 -37.98 -9.98 -17.97
C THR A 122 -37.38 -9.70 -16.57
N PHE A 123 -37.12 -8.42 -16.30
CA PHE A 123 -36.60 -7.92 -15.02
C PHE A 123 -37.61 -8.04 -13.87
N SER A 124 -37.17 -8.51 -12.70
CA SER A 124 -37.40 -7.86 -11.39
C SER A 124 -36.45 -8.43 -10.31
N PRO A 125 -35.94 -7.65 -9.34
CA PRO A 125 -34.95 -8.11 -8.38
C PRO A 125 -35.62 -8.53 -7.07
N ASP A 126 -35.40 -9.76 -6.62
CA ASP A 126 -35.56 -10.11 -5.21
C ASP A 126 -34.55 -11.18 -4.77
N VAL A 127 -34.06 -10.95 -3.56
CA VAL A 127 -32.91 -11.58 -2.90
C VAL A 127 -33.21 -13.04 -2.54
N ILE A 128 -32.41 -13.99 -3.01
CA ILE A 128 -32.51 -15.40 -2.62
C ILE A 128 -31.55 -15.68 -1.45
N SER A 129 -32.17 -15.90 -0.29
CA SER A 129 -31.65 -16.63 0.86
C SER A 129 -31.59 -18.12 0.52
N ILE A 130 -30.43 -18.76 0.64
CA ILE A 130 -30.30 -20.21 0.50
C ILE A 130 -30.50 -20.84 1.88
N THR A 131 -31.66 -21.44 2.10
CA THR A 131 -31.91 -22.39 3.19
C THR A 131 -31.41 -23.78 2.79
N SER A 132 -30.63 -24.38 3.68
CA SER A 132 -30.15 -25.76 3.60
C SER A 132 -31.22 -26.74 4.12
N GLU A 133 -31.60 -27.72 3.31
CA GLU A 133 -32.23 -28.96 3.80
C GLU A 133 -31.62 -30.16 3.05
N ASP A 134 -30.98 -31.07 3.79
CA ASP A 134 -31.33 -32.51 3.85
C ASP A 134 -30.18 -33.36 4.42
N TRP A 135 -30.35 -33.83 5.66
CA TRP A 135 -29.79 -35.07 6.21
C TRP A 135 -30.75 -35.60 7.30
N PRO A 136 -30.79 -36.92 7.58
CA PRO A 136 -32.01 -37.67 7.86
C PRO A 136 -32.34 -37.80 9.35
N GLN A 137 -33.63 -38.02 9.58
CA GLN A 137 -34.30 -38.23 10.86
C GLN A 137 -33.72 -39.37 11.72
N GLU A 138 -33.58 -39.13 13.02
CA GLU A 138 -34.04 -40.03 14.10
C GLU A 138 -33.99 -39.34 15.49
N GLY A 139 -35.07 -39.46 16.29
CA GLY A 139 -34.98 -39.59 17.75
C GLY A 139 -35.24 -38.39 18.67
N ASP A 140 -36.50 -37.95 18.77
CA ASP A 140 -37.26 -37.56 19.98
C ASP A 140 -36.52 -37.11 21.29
N SER A 141 -36.71 -35.85 21.72
CA SER A 141 -37.33 -35.46 23.01
C SER A 141 -37.01 -33.99 23.40
N ALA A 142 -38.00 -33.35 24.02
CA ALA A 142 -38.16 -31.92 24.28
C ALA A 142 -37.18 -31.30 25.29
N GLU A 143 -36.81 -30.02 25.09
CA GLU A 143 -37.10 -28.90 26.02
C GLU A 143 -36.58 -27.54 25.47
N GLU A 144 -37.31 -26.49 25.83
CA GLU A 144 -37.40 -25.15 25.25
C GLU A 144 -36.17 -24.24 25.44
N ARG A 145 -35.94 -23.31 24.49
CA ARG A 145 -35.47 -21.93 24.72
C ARG A 145 -35.65 -21.07 23.46
N GLU A 146 -36.78 -20.36 23.39
CA GLU A 146 -37.02 -19.24 22.47
C GLU A 146 -36.21 -18.01 22.91
N ILE A 147 -35.33 -17.49 22.04
CA ILE A 147 -34.81 -16.12 22.11
C ILE A 147 -34.99 -15.48 20.74
N GLY A 148 -35.80 -14.41 20.71
CA GLY A 148 -36.46 -13.87 19.53
C GLY A 148 -35.58 -13.11 18.54
N PHE A 149 -35.70 -13.53 17.28
CA PHE A 149 -35.12 -12.93 16.07
C PHE A 149 -35.98 -11.76 15.52
N GLN A 150 -36.48 -10.87 16.40
CA GLN A 150 -37.46 -9.82 16.03
C GLN A 150 -36.96 -8.38 16.24
N GLY A 151 -35.72 -8.17 16.67
CA GLY A 151 -35.14 -6.84 16.90
C GLY A 151 -34.50 -6.14 15.69
N LEU A 152 -34.26 -6.85 14.58
CA LEU A 152 -33.47 -6.32 13.45
C LEU A 152 -34.30 -5.74 12.29
N ARG A 153 -35.63 -5.91 12.27
CA ARG A 153 -36.50 -5.33 11.22
C ARG A 153 -37.00 -3.92 11.52
N THR A 154 -36.99 -3.46 12.77
CA THR A 154 -37.66 -2.20 13.16
C THR A 154 -36.79 -0.95 12.97
N ARG A 155 -35.50 -1.07 12.64
CA ARG A 155 -34.61 0.09 12.41
C ARG A 155 -34.55 0.59 10.97
N LEU A 156 -35.22 -0.07 10.02
CA LEU A 156 -35.23 0.32 8.60
C LEU A 156 -36.58 0.86 8.10
N GLN A 157 -37.62 0.94 8.94
CA GLN A 157 -38.93 1.50 8.58
C GLN A 157 -39.36 2.74 9.40
N ALA A 158 -38.64 3.10 10.46
CA ALA A 158 -38.91 4.31 11.23
C ALA A 158 -38.05 5.50 10.75
N ASN A 159 -38.33 6.00 9.55
CA ASN A 159 -38.03 7.40 9.15
C ASN A 159 -38.78 7.79 7.87
N ARG A 160 -40.03 7.33 7.74
CA ARG A 160 -41.03 7.91 6.83
C ARG A 160 -42.29 8.20 7.63
N SER A 161 -42.85 9.37 7.36
CA SER A 161 -44.06 9.98 7.94
C SER A 161 -43.87 10.66 9.31
N VAL A 162 -43.94 11.99 9.32
CA VAL A 162 -44.96 12.82 10.00
C VAL A 162 -44.68 14.28 9.63
N SER A 163 -45.57 14.89 8.84
CA SER A 163 -46.06 16.26 9.03
C SER A 163 -47.11 16.58 7.96
N GLY A 164 -48.38 16.53 8.35
CA GLY A 164 -49.49 17.12 7.64
C GLY A 164 -50.51 17.60 8.67
N ASP A 165 -50.82 18.89 8.62
CA ASP A 165 -52.09 19.56 8.94
C ASP A 165 -51.93 20.99 8.36
N GLN A 166 -52.60 21.28 7.24
CA GLN A 166 -53.90 21.98 7.09
C GLN A 166 -53.79 23.50 7.29
N ASP A 167 -54.08 24.25 6.21
CA ASP A 167 -55.00 25.41 6.24
C ASP A 167 -55.42 25.80 4.80
N GLU A 168 -56.62 26.37 4.74
CA GLU A 168 -57.59 26.40 3.64
C GLU A 168 -57.44 27.56 2.62
N ASP A 169 -58.24 27.42 1.54
CA ASP A 169 -58.91 28.47 0.72
C ASP A 169 -58.14 29.39 -0.24
N SER A 170 -58.37 29.19 -1.55
CA SER A 170 -59.25 30.07 -2.36
C SER A 170 -59.27 29.72 -3.86
N GLU A 171 -60.44 29.24 -4.28
CA GLU A 171 -61.26 29.59 -5.46
C GLU A 171 -60.65 29.94 -6.85
N SER A 172 -61.15 29.18 -7.84
CA SER A 172 -61.66 29.60 -9.18
C SER A 172 -60.61 30.02 -10.25
N LEU A 173 -60.65 29.59 -11.51
CA LEU A 173 -61.75 29.50 -12.48
C LEU A 173 -61.51 28.41 -13.55
N ASP A 174 -62.65 27.93 -14.05
CA ASP A 174 -62.95 26.87 -15.00
C ASP A 174 -62.72 27.26 -16.51
N PRO A 175 -63.03 26.40 -17.51
CA PRO A 175 -62.18 26.13 -18.68
C PRO A 175 -62.86 26.39 -20.06
N ALA A 176 -62.13 26.26 -21.17
CA ALA A 176 -62.64 25.88 -22.51
C ALA A 176 -61.48 25.77 -23.53
N LEU A 177 -61.16 24.56 -24.04
CA LEU A 177 -61.55 23.99 -25.36
C LEU A 177 -60.84 24.68 -26.56
N ASP A 178 -60.19 24.02 -27.53
CA ASP A 178 -60.18 22.61 -27.94
C ASP A 178 -59.02 22.33 -28.94
N ALA A 179 -58.63 21.04 -29.01
CA ALA A 179 -58.06 20.24 -30.11
C ALA A 179 -56.90 20.74 -31.01
N SER A 180 -55.74 20.06 -30.92
CA SER A 180 -55.34 19.02 -31.90
C SER A 180 -53.93 18.44 -31.62
N GLU A 181 -53.89 17.15 -31.27
CA GLU A 181 -52.98 16.09 -31.71
C GLU A 181 -51.50 16.41 -32.06
N GLN A 182 -50.54 15.80 -31.32
CA GLN A 182 -49.67 14.68 -31.75
C GLN A 182 -48.30 14.64 -31.02
N GLU A 183 -48.05 13.49 -30.39
CA GLU A 183 -46.76 12.85 -30.10
C GLU A 183 -45.59 13.70 -29.55
N GLY A 184 -45.58 13.88 -28.23
CA GLY A 184 -44.37 14.17 -27.47
C GLY A 184 -43.95 12.95 -26.66
N ALA A 185 -42.94 12.21 -27.14
CA ALA A 185 -42.21 11.28 -26.29
C ALA A 185 -41.62 12.08 -25.11
N ALA A 186 -42.14 11.81 -23.91
CA ALA A 186 -41.77 12.48 -22.69
C ALA A 186 -40.25 12.43 -22.51
N ARG A 187 -39.61 13.60 -22.56
CA ARG A 187 -38.28 13.81 -22.02
C ARG A 187 -38.32 13.36 -20.57
N LYS A 188 -37.57 12.30 -20.23
CA LYS A 188 -37.19 12.05 -18.84
C LYS A 188 -36.43 13.29 -18.38
N ASP A 189 -37.00 14.02 -17.43
CA ASP A 189 -36.29 15.07 -16.69
C ASP A 189 -35.02 14.47 -16.10
N GLU A 190 -33.87 14.82 -16.68
CA GLU A 190 -32.55 14.57 -16.10
C GLU A 190 -32.43 15.45 -14.85
N SER A 191 -32.80 14.90 -13.68
CA SER A 191 -32.36 15.49 -12.42
C SER A 191 -30.82 15.55 -12.42
N PRO A 192 -30.19 16.67 -12.04
CA PRO A 192 -28.73 16.77 -12.08
C PRO A 192 -28.08 15.76 -11.12
N ASP A 193 -27.04 15.06 -11.60
CA ASP A 193 -26.22 14.08 -10.85
C ASP A 193 -25.62 14.65 -9.55
N ASN A 194 -25.67 15.98 -9.37
CA ASN A 194 -25.40 16.68 -8.13
C ASN A 194 -26.07 16.01 -6.92
N GLN A 195 -27.33 15.57 -7.01
CA GLN A 195 -28.00 14.91 -5.87
C GLN A 195 -27.38 13.56 -5.53
N SER A 196 -26.91 12.81 -6.53
CA SER A 196 -26.25 11.51 -6.35
C SER A 196 -24.92 11.67 -5.61
N VAL A 197 -24.14 12.70 -5.95
CA VAL A 197 -22.88 13.00 -5.25
C VAL A 197 -23.11 13.50 -3.84
N LEU A 198 -24.14 14.34 -3.61
CA LEU A 198 -24.48 14.83 -2.26
C LEU A 198 -24.90 13.70 -1.31
N ARG A 199 -25.49 12.60 -1.81
CA ARG A 199 -25.83 11.42 -0.99
C ARG A 199 -24.59 10.65 -0.51
N LEU A 200 -23.44 10.84 -1.14
CA LEU A 200 -22.17 10.21 -0.74
C LEU A 200 -21.45 10.99 0.37
N LEU A 201 -21.88 12.22 0.65
CA LEU A 201 -21.29 13.07 1.67
C LEU A 201 -21.93 12.81 3.04
N GLU A 202 -21.16 13.04 4.09
CA GLU A 202 -21.66 12.95 5.46
C GLU A 202 -22.69 14.04 5.78
N LYS A 203 -23.61 13.75 6.71
CA LYS A 203 -24.65 14.71 7.10
C LYS A 203 -24.02 15.98 7.68
N GLY A 204 -24.32 17.13 7.07
CA GLY A 204 -23.82 18.44 7.50
C GLY A 204 -22.56 18.91 6.77
N GLU A 205 -21.97 18.07 5.92
CA GLU A 205 -20.85 18.47 5.06
C GLU A 205 -21.29 19.45 3.99
N LYS A 206 -20.50 20.52 3.82
CA LYS A 206 -20.73 21.54 2.80
C LYS A 206 -19.48 21.64 1.93
N ILE A 207 -19.64 21.34 0.65
CA ILE A 207 -18.55 21.42 -0.31
C ILE A 207 -18.17 22.88 -0.53
N THR A 208 -16.92 23.20 -0.20
CA THR A 208 -16.35 24.54 -0.40
C THR A 208 -15.66 24.67 -1.76
N HIS A 209 -14.98 23.60 -2.20
CA HIS A 209 -14.21 23.60 -3.45
C HIS A 209 -14.31 22.23 -4.12
N MET A 210 -14.26 22.24 -5.46
CA MET A 210 -14.26 21.03 -6.28
C MET A 210 -13.19 21.11 -7.34
N PHE A 211 -12.48 20.01 -7.56
CA PHE A 211 -11.48 19.89 -8.61
C PHE A 211 -11.68 18.59 -9.36
N ARG A 212 -11.51 18.63 -10.69
CA ARG A 212 -11.37 17.42 -11.49
C ARG A 212 -10.04 16.76 -11.16
N CYS A 213 -10.05 15.45 -10.92
CA CYS A 213 -8.84 14.67 -10.71
C CYS A 213 -8.98 13.28 -11.31
N ALA A 214 -7.85 12.62 -11.55
CA ALA A 214 -7.81 11.20 -11.82
C ALA A 214 -7.02 10.51 -10.71
N ARG A 215 -7.59 9.48 -10.11
CA ARG A 215 -6.93 8.64 -9.12
C ARG A 215 -6.13 7.57 -9.86
N VAL A 216 -4.87 7.41 -9.48
CA VAL A 216 -3.96 6.42 -10.06
C VAL A 216 -3.71 5.31 -9.04
N GLN A 217 -3.86 4.06 -9.45
CA GLN A 217 -3.61 2.89 -8.62
C GLN A 217 -3.03 1.75 -9.47
N GLY A 218 -1.71 1.57 -9.38
CA GLY A 218 -1.00 0.61 -10.22
C GLY A 218 -0.98 1.05 -11.68
N LEU A 219 -1.68 0.31 -12.54
CA LEU A 219 -1.92 0.68 -13.95
C LEU A 219 -3.32 1.28 -14.18
N ASP A 220 -4.20 1.22 -13.17
CA ASP A 220 -5.54 1.73 -13.27
C ASP A 220 -5.58 3.24 -13.05
N THR A 221 -6.35 3.92 -13.90
CA THR A 221 -6.64 5.35 -13.76
C THR A 221 -8.14 5.57 -13.77
N CYS A 222 -8.67 6.09 -12.66
CA CYS A 222 -10.08 6.38 -12.49
C CYS A 222 -10.29 7.89 -12.45
N GLU A 223 -10.99 8.44 -13.45
CA GLU A 223 -11.37 9.85 -13.43
C GLU A 223 -12.51 10.12 -12.46
N GLY A 224 -12.47 11.29 -11.84
CA GLY A 224 -13.37 11.63 -10.76
C GLY A 224 -13.27 13.09 -10.31
N LEU A 225 -13.82 13.33 -9.13
CA LEU A 225 -13.82 14.62 -8.44
C LEU A 225 -13.10 14.53 -7.10
N LEU A 226 -12.30 15.55 -6.81
CA LEU A 226 -11.79 15.86 -5.48
C LEU A 226 -12.64 16.98 -4.89
N LEU A 227 -13.35 16.69 -3.80
CA LEU A 227 -14.25 17.60 -3.13
C LEU A 227 -13.70 17.97 -1.75
N PHE A 228 -13.59 19.26 -1.47
CA PHE A 228 -13.19 19.77 -0.16
C PHE A 228 -14.43 20.17 0.64
N GLY A 229 -14.78 19.38 1.64
CA GLY A 229 -15.80 19.68 2.63
C GLY A 229 -15.29 20.61 3.73
N LYS A 230 -16.07 20.71 4.82
CA LYS A 230 -15.77 21.46 6.03
C LYS A 230 -14.74 20.74 6.89
N GLU A 231 -14.94 19.44 7.14
CA GLU A 231 -14.06 18.62 8.02
C GLU A 231 -13.36 17.50 7.25
N HIS A 232 -13.92 17.12 6.10
CA HIS A 232 -13.39 16.03 5.28
C HIS A 232 -13.11 16.46 3.84
N PHE A 233 -12.22 15.72 3.18
CA PHE A 233 -12.15 15.70 1.72
C PHE A 233 -12.61 14.35 1.16
N TYR A 234 -13.13 14.39 -0.07
CA TYR A 234 -13.69 13.23 -0.75
C TYR A 234 -13.04 13.06 -2.12
N VAL A 235 -12.74 11.81 -2.48
CA VAL A 235 -12.32 11.42 -3.83
C VAL A 235 -13.39 10.50 -4.40
N VAL A 236 -14.08 10.95 -5.44
CA VAL A 236 -15.25 10.27 -6.00
C VAL A 236 -15.00 9.93 -7.48
N ASP A 237 -14.94 8.64 -7.80
CA ASP A 237 -14.73 8.18 -9.17
C ASP A 237 -16.03 8.25 -10.02
N GLY A 238 -15.87 8.36 -11.34
CA GLY A 238 -16.96 8.26 -12.32
C GLY A 238 -17.70 9.56 -12.62
N PHE A 239 -17.32 10.66 -11.96
CA PHE A 239 -17.92 11.98 -12.17
C PHE A 239 -16.92 12.99 -12.70
N THR A 240 -17.42 13.96 -13.46
CA THR A 240 -16.62 15.07 -14.00
C THR A 240 -17.33 16.40 -13.82
N LEU A 241 -16.56 17.48 -13.93
CA LEU A 241 -17.06 18.85 -13.79
C LEU A 241 -17.01 19.54 -15.14
N LEU A 242 -18.18 19.90 -15.68
CA LEU A 242 -18.27 20.62 -16.96
C LEU A 242 -17.83 22.08 -16.81
N LYS A 243 -17.60 22.77 -17.95
CA LYS A 243 -17.29 24.22 -17.96
C LYS A 243 -18.43 25.06 -17.36
N THR A 244 -19.67 24.55 -17.42
CA THR A 244 -20.87 25.12 -16.78
C THR A 244 -20.87 24.99 -15.26
N ARG A 245 -19.87 24.29 -14.67
CA ARG A 245 -19.78 23.92 -13.25
C ARG A 245 -20.82 22.89 -12.77
N GLU A 246 -21.46 22.19 -13.70
CA GLU A 246 -22.36 21.08 -13.39
C GLU A 246 -21.57 19.78 -13.23
N ILE A 247 -21.94 18.96 -12.24
CA ILE A 247 -21.41 17.61 -12.08
C ILE A 247 -22.24 16.67 -12.96
N ARG A 248 -21.54 15.83 -13.73
CA ARG A 248 -22.16 14.82 -14.58
C ARG A 248 -21.43 13.50 -14.45
N ASP A 249 -22.18 12.41 -14.53
CA ASP A 249 -21.65 11.06 -14.69
C ASP A 249 -20.92 10.96 -16.04
N ILE A 250 -19.65 10.53 -16.01
CA ILE A 250 -18.82 10.49 -17.22
C ILE A 250 -19.40 9.51 -18.25
N ASP A 251 -19.98 8.40 -17.81
CA ASP A 251 -20.49 7.36 -18.71
C ASP A 251 -21.81 7.77 -19.38
N SER A 252 -22.48 8.81 -18.85
CA SER A 252 -23.68 9.40 -19.46
C SER A 252 -23.39 10.49 -20.50
N LEU A 253 -22.15 10.99 -20.57
CA LEU A 253 -21.78 12.11 -21.44
C LEU A 253 -21.45 11.66 -22.87
N PRO A 254 -21.85 12.43 -23.90
CA PRO A 254 -21.34 12.25 -25.25
C PRO A 254 -19.81 12.42 -25.30
N ALA A 255 -19.13 11.62 -26.13
CA ALA A 255 -17.66 11.58 -26.22
C ALA A 255 -16.99 12.96 -26.47
N ASN A 256 -17.72 13.91 -27.04
CA ASN A 256 -17.22 15.23 -27.42
C ASN A 256 -17.33 16.28 -26.29
N MET A 257 -18.04 15.96 -25.21
CA MET A 257 -18.27 16.89 -24.09
C MET A 257 -17.32 16.68 -22.91
N HIS A 258 -16.49 15.63 -22.97
CA HIS A 258 -15.55 15.28 -21.92
C HIS A 258 -14.11 15.28 -22.43
N ASP A 259 -13.29 16.20 -21.89
CA ASP A 259 -11.85 16.25 -22.15
C ASP A 259 -11.10 15.46 -21.07
N PRO A 260 -10.56 14.26 -21.35
CA PRO A 260 -9.93 13.41 -20.34
C PRO A 260 -8.63 14.04 -19.80
N ILE A 261 -8.43 13.88 -18.49
CA ILE A 261 -7.26 14.40 -17.76
C ILE A 261 -6.00 13.66 -18.18
N ILE A 262 -6.11 12.36 -18.43
CA ILE A 262 -5.03 11.48 -18.85
C ILE A 262 -5.38 10.93 -20.25
N PRO A 263 -4.45 10.95 -21.21
CA PRO A 263 -4.68 10.34 -22.53
C PRO A 263 -5.07 8.86 -22.38
N ASN A 264 -6.17 8.44 -23.01
CA ASN A 264 -6.70 7.08 -22.95
C ASN A 264 -5.61 6.05 -23.30
N SER A 265 -5.06 5.38 -22.29
CA SER A 265 -4.07 4.31 -22.47
C SER A 265 -4.65 2.92 -22.20
N SER A 266 -5.90 2.82 -21.74
CA SER A 266 -6.56 1.53 -21.53
C SER A 266 -8.08 1.66 -21.77
N PRO A 267 -8.72 0.68 -22.43
CA PRO A 267 -10.17 0.63 -22.52
C PRO A 267 -10.76 0.50 -21.10
N ARG A 268 -11.68 1.40 -20.74
CA ARG A 268 -12.38 1.35 -19.45
C ARG A 268 -13.06 -0.02 -19.31
N SER A 269 -12.70 -0.77 -18.27
CA SER A 269 -13.48 -1.94 -17.90
C SER A 269 -14.83 -1.46 -17.39
N LYS A 270 -15.93 -1.86 -18.06
CA LYS A 270 -17.30 -1.58 -17.61
C LYS A 270 -17.61 -2.17 -16.23
N HIS A 271 -16.71 -2.99 -15.67
CA HIS A 271 -16.84 -3.66 -14.38
C HIS A 271 -15.99 -3.05 -13.26
N GLN A 272 -15.36 -1.88 -13.48
CA GLN A 272 -14.57 -1.25 -12.42
C GLN A 272 -15.49 -0.67 -11.35
N LYS A 273 -15.39 -1.18 -10.12
CA LYS A 273 -16.15 -0.70 -8.96
C LYS A 273 -15.78 0.77 -8.71
N ARG A 274 -16.73 1.69 -8.93
CA ARG A 274 -16.56 3.12 -8.62
C ARG A 274 -16.31 3.27 -7.12
N MET A 275 -15.28 4.02 -6.74
CA MET A 275 -14.96 4.26 -5.34
C MET A 275 -15.31 5.69 -4.93
N CYS A 276 -15.83 5.83 -3.72
CA CYS A 276 -15.95 7.09 -3.02
C CYS A 276 -15.16 6.98 -1.72
N SER A 277 -14.03 7.66 -1.64
CA SER A 277 -13.15 7.64 -0.47
C SER A 277 -13.32 8.95 0.32
N LYS A 278 -13.50 8.84 1.64
CA LYS A 278 -13.64 9.95 2.58
C LYS A 278 -12.43 9.99 3.51
N PHE A 279 -11.91 11.17 3.79
CA PHE A 279 -10.76 11.38 4.67
C PHE A 279 -10.97 12.60 5.56
N SER A 280 -10.64 12.48 6.85
CA SER A 280 -10.55 13.64 7.74
C SER A 280 -9.33 14.47 7.38
N TYR A 281 -9.43 15.80 7.50
CA TYR A 281 -8.25 16.65 7.40
C TYR A 281 -7.23 16.37 8.53
N ASP A 282 -7.70 15.92 9.69
CA ASP A 282 -6.85 15.58 10.84
C ASP A 282 -6.00 14.33 10.60
N ASP A 283 -6.45 13.44 9.71
CA ASP A 283 -5.71 12.25 9.33
C ASP A 283 -4.60 12.55 8.33
N ILE A 284 -4.57 13.73 7.69
CA ILE A 284 -3.55 14.02 6.68
C ILE A 284 -2.19 14.26 7.35
N ARG A 285 -1.24 13.36 7.09
CA ARG A 285 0.13 13.45 7.59
C ARG A 285 1.04 14.20 6.63
N GLU A 286 1.05 13.80 5.36
CA GLU A 286 1.94 14.40 4.36
C GLU A 286 1.23 14.59 3.01
N VAL A 287 1.55 15.66 2.30
CA VAL A 287 1.12 15.88 0.91
C VAL A 287 2.33 16.18 0.05
N HIS A 288 2.58 15.36 -0.97
CA HIS A 288 3.78 15.45 -1.79
C HIS A 288 3.42 15.91 -3.20
N LYS A 289 4.18 16.86 -3.73
CA LYS A 289 4.14 17.17 -5.16
C LYS A 289 4.75 16.00 -5.94
N ARG A 290 3.98 15.41 -6.84
CA ARG A 290 4.40 14.28 -7.68
C ARG A 290 4.38 14.64 -9.16
N ARG A 291 5.00 13.75 -9.93
CA ARG A 291 4.88 13.72 -11.38
C ARG A 291 4.01 12.54 -11.78
N TYR A 292 3.40 12.66 -12.94
CA TYR A 292 2.76 11.55 -13.64
C TYR A 292 3.06 11.72 -15.13
N LEU A 293 3.48 10.66 -15.82
CA LEU A 293 3.96 10.74 -17.22
C LEU A 293 5.06 11.79 -17.42
N LEU A 294 6.05 11.86 -16.53
CA LEU A 294 7.10 12.88 -16.49
C LEU A 294 6.61 14.34 -16.30
N GLN A 295 5.31 14.56 -16.05
CA GLN A 295 4.73 15.90 -15.94
C GLN A 295 4.42 16.27 -14.48
N PRO A 296 4.68 17.52 -14.06
CA PRO A 296 4.44 17.99 -12.69
C PRO A 296 2.95 18.28 -12.42
N ILE A 297 2.08 17.26 -12.57
CA ILE A 297 0.62 17.40 -12.55
C ILE A 297 -0.07 16.58 -11.44
N ALA A 298 0.69 15.90 -10.58
CA ALA A 298 0.14 15.00 -9.56
C ALA A 298 0.44 15.46 -8.13
N LEU A 299 -0.41 15.04 -7.18
CA LEU A 299 -0.17 15.10 -5.74
C LEU A 299 -0.36 13.72 -5.15
N GLU A 300 0.45 13.37 -4.15
CA GLU A 300 0.24 12.17 -3.34
C GLU A 300 -0.08 12.59 -1.91
N VAL A 301 -1.24 12.17 -1.42
CA VAL A 301 -1.74 12.47 -0.08
C VAL A 301 -1.56 11.24 0.78
N PHE A 302 -0.92 11.38 1.95
CA PHE A 302 -0.66 10.33 2.91
C PHE A 302 -1.46 10.56 4.19
N SER A 303 -2.20 9.54 4.60
CA SER A 303 -3.08 9.54 5.75
C SER A 303 -2.46 8.79 6.94
N ALA A 304 -2.90 9.11 8.16
CA ALA A 304 -2.46 8.54 9.43
C ALA A 304 -2.80 7.05 9.56
N ASP A 305 -3.90 6.62 8.95
CA ASP A 305 -4.34 5.22 8.85
C ASP A 305 -3.46 4.35 7.92
N GLY A 306 -2.43 4.95 7.31
CA GLY A 306 -1.51 4.29 6.38
C GLY A 306 -1.96 4.34 4.92
N ARG A 307 -3.13 4.93 4.63
CA ARG A 307 -3.61 5.06 3.25
C ARG A 307 -2.87 6.14 2.47
N ASN A 308 -2.71 5.96 1.16
CA ASN A 308 -2.18 6.99 0.27
C ASN A 308 -2.85 7.05 -1.09
N TYR A 309 -3.05 8.26 -1.60
CA TYR A 309 -3.75 8.51 -2.87
C TYR A 309 -2.88 9.35 -3.79
N LEU A 310 -2.55 8.79 -4.96
CA LEU A 310 -1.95 9.54 -6.06
C LEU A 310 -3.05 10.14 -6.94
N LEU A 311 -3.17 11.46 -6.90
CA LEU A 311 -4.18 12.24 -7.62
C LEU A 311 -3.51 13.06 -8.72
N VAL A 312 -3.94 12.85 -9.96
CA VAL A 312 -3.49 13.58 -11.15
C VAL A 312 -4.51 14.66 -11.51
N PHE A 313 -4.03 15.85 -11.84
CA PHE A 313 -4.87 17.01 -12.11
C PHE A 313 -4.63 17.56 -13.52
N PRO A 314 -5.59 18.31 -14.09
CA PRO A 314 -5.34 19.11 -15.28
C PRO A 314 -4.15 20.08 -15.09
N ARG A 315 -3.49 20.43 -16.20
CA ARG A 315 -2.33 21.36 -16.17
C ARG A 315 -2.69 22.66 -15.45
N LYS A 316 -1.71 23.20 -14.70
CA LYS A 316 -1.84 24.44 -13.90
C LYS A 316 -2.81 24.36 -12.70
N VAL A 317 -3.42 23.21 -12.40
CA VAL A 317 -4.34 23.02 -11.25
C VAL A 317 -3.62 22.51 -10.00
N ARG A 318 -2.65 21.59 -10.15
CA ARG A 318 -1.91 20.93 -9.04
C ARG A 318 -1.50 21.88 -7.91
N ASN A 319 -0.86 23.00 -8.23
CA ASN A 319 -0.35 23.93 -7.22
C ASN A 319 -1.48 24.60 -6.41
N LYS A 320 -2.64 24.87 -7.04
CA LYS A 320 -3.81 25.44 -6.35
C LYS A 320 -4.38 24.44 -5.34
N VAL A 321 -4.50 23.17 -5.75
CA VAL A 321 -4.97 22.08 -4.88
C VAL A 321 -4.00 21.84 -3.72
N TYR A 322 -2.69 21.88 -3.99
CA TYR A 322 -1.66 21.75 -2.97
C TYR A 322 -1.77 22.83 -1.89
N THR A 323 -1.88 24.10 -2.29
CA THR A 323 -2.11 25.21 -1.36
C THR A 323 -3.40 25.02 -0.56
N ARG A 324 -4.45 24.43 -1.17
CA ARG A 324 -5.70 24.15 -0.47
C ARG A 324 -5.54 23.08 0.60
N PHE A 325 -4.85 21.97 0.32
CA PHE A 325 -4.54 20.96 1.32
C PHE A 325 -3.77 21.56 2.51
N LEU A 326 -2.75 22.38 2.24
CA LEU A 326 -1.99 23.05 3.30
C LEU A 326 -2.85 24.03 4.13
N SER A 327 -3.87 24.64 3.54
CA SER A 327 -4.80 25.52 4.27
C SER A 327 -5.84 24.76 5.11
N ALA A 328 -6.20 23.55 4.70
CA ALA A 328 -7.29 22.78 5.30
C ALA A 328 -6.79 21.83 6.39
N ALA A 329 -5.62 21.20 6.19
CA ALA A 329 -5.02 20.29 7.14
C ALA A 329 -3.91 20.99 7.93
N THR A 330 -4.32 21.76 8.94
CA THR A 330 -3.42 22.52 9.83
C THR A 330 -2.53 21.62 10.69
N ALA A 331 -2.90 20.33 10.87
CA ALA A 331 -2.06 19.33 11.53
C ALA A 331 -0.76 18.99 10.76
N ILE A 332 -0.71 19.25 9.44
CA ILE A 332 0.50 19.05 8.61
C ILE A 332 1.64 19.97 9.09
N THR A 333 1.33 21.15 9.64
CA THR A 333 2.33 22.12 10.12
C THR A 333 2.92 21.79 11.49
N ASP A 334 2.18 21.07 12.35
CA ASP A 334 2.61 20.73 13.72
C ASP A 334 3.27 19.35 13.82
N SER A 335 2.97 18.43 12.88
CA SER A 335 3.48 17.04 12.86
C SER A 335 4.93 16.89 12.36
N ALA A 336 5.70 17.97 12.22
CA ALA A 336 7.08 17.94 11.71
C ALA A 336 8.02 17.07 12.56
N GLN A 337 7.68 16.86 13.84
CA GLN A 337 8.41 15.99 14.77
C GLN A 337 8.00 14.50 14.69
N GLU A 338 6.80 14.18 14.20
CA GLU A 338 6.29 12.79 14.07
C GLU A 338 6.51 12.21 12.66
N SER A 339 6.64 13.04 11.63
CA SER A 339 7.15 12.58 10.35
C SER A 339 8.57 12.05 10.54
N LEU A 340 8.82 10.79 10.13
CA LEU A 340 10.16 10.17 10.11
C LEU A 340 11.24 11.05 9.43
N ALA A 341 10.81 12.02 8.62
CA ALA A 341 11.65 13.02 7.98
C ALA A 341 12.21 14.10 8.91
N GLY A 342 11.64 14.38 10.09
CA GLY A 342 12.13 15.41 11.02
C GLY A 342 12.47 16.73 10.34
N GLN A 343 11.66 17.15 9.36
CA GLN A 343 11.94 18.33 8.54
C GLN A 343 10.64 19.11 8.32
N ARG A 344 10.63 20.40 8.70
CA ARG A 344 9.63 21.36 8.25
C ARG A 344 9.69 21.52 6.72
N ARG A 345 8.61 21.20 6.01
CA ARG A 345 8.54 21.30 4.55
C ARG A 345 8.13 22.68 4.07
N GLY A 346 9.10 23.60 4.06
CA GLY A 346 9.12 24.78 3.20
C GLY A 346 10.06 24.65 1.99
N ALA A 347 10.77 23.52 1.84
CA ALA A 347 11.71 23.33 0.75
C ALA A 347 10.96 23.08 -0.57
N ASN A 348 10.83 24.14 -1.37
CA ASN A 348 10.49 24.03 -2.78
C ASN A 348 11.50 23.08 -3.47
N VAL A 349 10.97 21.97 -3.97
CA VAL A 349 11.68 20.99 -4.83
C VAL A 349 12.10 21.59 -6.19
N GLU A 350 11.82 22.88 -6.41
CA GLU A 350 12.13 23.68 -7.61
C GLU A 350 13.34 24.62 -7.45
N SER A 351 14.02 24.66 -6.31
CA SER A 351 15.26 25.44 -6.17
C SER A 351 16.40 24.58 -5.66
N GLY A 352 17.42 24.38 -6.50
CA GLY A 352 18.63 23.59 -6.24
C GLY A 352 19.58 24.18 -5.19
N ALA A 353 19.06 24.93 -4.22
CA ALA A 353 19.82 25.60 -3.18
C ALA A 353 19.00 25.70 -1.89
N SER A 354 18.93 24.62 -1.12
CA SER A 354 18.63 24.70 0.31
C SER A 354 19.41 23.63 1.05
N LEU A 355 20.73 23.76 0.96
CA LEU A 355 21.72 23.13 1.83
C LEU A 355 21.89 23.90 3.16
N LEU A 356 20.88 24.68 3.58
CA LEU A 356 20.92 25.54 4.77
C LEU A 356 19.76 25.27 5.73
N SER A 357 19.45 24.00 5.99
CA SER A 357 18.64 23.59 7.15
C SER A 357 19.44 23.61 8.48
N ASN A 358 20.47 24.45 8.58
CA ASN A 358 21.43 24.50 9.70
C ASN A 358 21.04 25.45 10.85
N LEU A 359 19.76 25.79 11.04
CA LEU A 359 19.37 26.79 12.06
C LEU A 359 18.26 26.40 13.03
N ILE A 360 17.78 25.16 13.00
CA ILE A 360 16.95 24.58 14.07
C ILE A 360 17.39 23.12 14.21
N GLY A 361 17.54 22.63 15.44
CA GLY A 361 18.32 21.43 15.82
C GLY A 361 17.82 20.06 15.34
N GLU A 362 17.34 19.93 14.11
CA GLU A 362 16.92 18.66 13.50
C GLU A 362 18.02 18.13 12.56
N THR A 363 18.57 16.95 12.87
CA THR A 363 19.54 16.26 12.01
C THR A 363 18.85 15.74 10.76
N SER A 364 19.40 16.04 9.57
CA SER A 364 18.85 15.54 8.31
C SER A 364 18.77 14.00 8.30
N VAL A 365 17.82 13.43 7.53
CA VAL A 365 17.64 11.98 7.42
C VAL A 365 18.93 11.25 7.03
N THR A 366 19.75 11.85 6.16
CA THR A 366 21.10 11.34 5.85
C THR A 366 22.00 11.28 7.09
N GLN A 367 22.01 12.31 7.94
CA GLN A 367 22.79 12.29 9.18
C GLN A 367 22.30 11.22 10.15
N ARG A 368 20.98 11.03 10.28
CA ARG A 368 20.39 9.96 11.09
C ARG A 368 20.80 8.58 10.59
N TRP A 369 20.80 8.37 9.28
CA TRP A 369 21.29 7.12 8.66
C TRP A 369 22.78 6.90 8.91
N LEU A 370 23.61 7.94 8.72
CA LEU A 370 25.05 7.88 8.99
C LEU A 370 25.36 7.53 10.45
N ARG A 371 24.52 7.95 11.38
CA ARG A 371 24.63 7.65 12.83
C ARG A 371 24.03 6.30 13.21
N GLY A 372 23.38 5.59 12.29
CA GLY A 372 22.70 4.33 12.56
C GLY A 372 21.36 4.47 13.30
N GLU A 373 20.80 5.68 13.38
CA GLU A 373 19.48 5.93 14.00
C GLU A 373 18.33 5.43 13.11
N ILE A 374 18.58 5.24 11.81
CA ILE A 374 17.66 4.61 10.87
C ILE A 374 18.38 3.53 10.06
N SER A 375 17.62 2.48 9.74
CA SER A 375 18.10 1.32 8.96
C SER A 375 18.39 1.67 7.49
N ASN A 376 19.17 0.84 6.81
CA ASN A 376 19.47 0.99 5.38
C ASN A 376 18.17 0.94 4.55
N PHE A 377 17.26 0.03 4.87
CA PHE A 377 15.97 -0.04 4.19
C PHE A 377 15.12 1.22 4.37
N GLN A 378 15.01 1.74 5.60
CA GLN A 378 14.23 2.96 5.85
C GLN A 378 14.82 4.14 5.09
N TYR A 379 16.15 4.22 5.03
CA TYR A 379 16.84 5.23 4.26
C TYR A 379 16.56 5.11 2.76
N LEU A 380 16.63 3.90 2.19
CA LEU A 380 16.29 3.64 0.79
C LEU A 380 14.84 3.98 0.47
N MET A 381 13.89 3.64 1.36
CA MET A 381 12.49 4.03 1.20
C MET A 381 12.33 5.56 1.16
N HIS A 382 13.04 6.26 2.05
CA HIS A 382 13.03 7.72 2.10
C HIS A 382 13.59 8.35 0.82
N LEU A 383 14.74 7.87 0.32
CA LEU A 383 15.32 8.33 -0.94
C LEU A 383 14.38 8.09 -2.12
N ASN A 384 13.76 6.92 -2.20
CA ASN A 384 12.74 6.62 -3.22
C ASN A 384 11.58 7.63 -3.16
N THR A 385 11.04 7.88 -1.97
CA THR A 385 9.97 8.87 -1.77
C THR A 385 10.41 10.26 -2.18
N LEU A 386 11.61 10.72 -1.82
CA LEU A 386 12.14 12.03 -2.25
C LEU A 386 12.37 12.12 -3.76
N ALA A 387 12.78 11.02 -4.40
CA ALA A 387 13.01 10.94 -5.84
C ALA A 387 11.71 10.95 -6.65
N GLY A 388 10.55 10.91 -5.98
CA GLY A 388 9.23 10.92 -6.60
C GLY A 388 8.65 9.53 -6.86
N ARG A 389 9.27 8.46 -6.34
CA ARG A 389 8.75 7.10 -6.47
C ARG A 389 7.51 6.87 -5.61
N SER A 390 6.58 6.05 -6.10
CA SER A 390 5.31 5.75 -5.45
C SER A 390 4.86 4.32 -5.72
N TYR A 391 4.21 3.71 -4.73
CA TYR A 391 3.53 2.41 -4.89
C TYR A 391 2.25 2.48 -5.74
N ASN A 392 1.69 3.68 -5.91
CA ASN A 392 0.48 3.91 -6.69
C ASN A 392 0.75 4.01 -8.20
N ASP A 393 1.99 4.20 -8.63
CA ASP A 393 2.39 4.26 -10.04
C ASP A 393 3.51 3.24 -10.30
N LEU A 394 3.19 2.13 -10.98
CA LEU A 394 4.17 1.07 -11.26
C LEU A 394 5.31 1.54 -12.17
N MET A 395 5.12 2.59 -12.98
CA MET A 395 6.17 3.15 -13.84
C MET A 395 7.23 3.89 -13.02
N GLN A 396 6.89 4.28 -11.79
CA GLN A 396 7.75 4.95 -10.83
C GLN A 396 7.77 4.20 -9.49
N TYR A 397 7.75 2.86 -9.54
CA TYR A 397 7.82 2.05 -8.33
C TYR A 397 9.15 2.27 -7.56
N PRO A 398 9.17 2.11 -6.24
CA PRO A 398 10.42 2.17 -5.48
C PRO A 398 11.44 1.12 -5.95
N VAL A 399 12.71 1.52 -6.01
CA VAL A 399 13.83 0.71 -6.50
C VAL A 399 14.75 0.38 -5.35
N PHE A 400 15.14 -0.89 -5.24
CA PHE A 400 16.09 -1.40 -4.27
C PHE A 400 17.24 -2.13 -4.97
N PRO A 401 18.44 -2.14 -4.39
CA PRO A 401 19.56 -2.86 -4.96
C PRO A 401 19.36 -4.37 -4.83
N TRP A 402 19.85 -5.14 -5.80
CA TRP A 402 20.35 -6.49 -5.47
C TRP A 402 21.37 -6.39 -4.34
N VAL A 403 21.39 -7.30 -3.38
CA VAL A 403 22.36 -7.25 -2.27
C VAL A 403 23.36 -8.39 -2.35
N LEU A 404 22.83 -9.60 -2.51
CA LEU A 404 23.63 -10.82 -2.58
C LEU A 404 24.02 -11.14 -4.02
N ALA A 405 25.20 -11.74 -4.17
CA ALA A 405 25.68 -12.39 -5.37
C ALA A 405 25.69 -13.92 -5.24
N ASP A 406 25.65 -14.46 -4.01
CA ASP A 406 25.60 -15.89 -3.72
C ASP A 406 24.16 -16.40 -3.52
N TYR A 407 23.71 -17.21 -4.50
CA TYR A 407 22.43 -17.93 -4.47
C TYR A 407 22.63 -19.44 -4.62
N ASP A 408 23.85 -19.92 -4.39
CA ASP A 408 24.29 -21.30 -4.62
C ASP A 408 24.60 -22.03 -3.31
N SER A 409 25.17 -21.32 -2.33
CA SER A 409 25.61 -21.93 -1.06
C SER A 409 24.44 -22.40 -0.19
N GLU A 410 24.67 -23.48 0.58
CA GLU A 410 23.74 -23.95 1.60
C GLU A 410 23.68 -23.04 2.84
N GLU A 411 24.75 -22.31 3.12
CA GLU A 411 24.81 -21.30 4.17
C GLU A 411 25.48 -20.04 3.63
N LEU A 412 25.00 -18.89 4.09
CA LEU A 412 25.43 -17.59 3.59
C LEU A 412 26.43 -16.95 4.58
N ASP A 413 27.68 -16.75 4.17
CA ASP A 413 28.66 -16.02 4.98
C ASP A 413 28.61 -14.51 4.68
N LEU A 414 27.98 -13.76 5.58
CA LEU A 414 27.88 -12.30 5.47
C LEU A 414 29.18 -11.56 5.82
N ASN A 415 30.25 -12.26 6.20
CA ASN A 415 31.57 -11.66 6.39
C ASN A 415 32.44 -11.77 5.14
N ASP A 416 32.08 -12.63 4.19
CA ASP A 416 32.76 -12.71 2.91
C ASP A 416 32.23 -11.63 1.95
N SER A 417 33.14 -10.81 1.46
CA SER A 417 32.83 -9.81 0.43
C SER A 417 32.30 -10.41 -0.88
N ALA A 418 32.68 -11.66 -1.21
CA ALA A 418 32.22 -12.33 -2.43
C ALA A 418 30.73 -12.73 -2.38
N THR A 419 30.16 -12.81 -1.18
CA THR A 419 28.73 -13.03 -0.96
C THR A 419 27.88 -11.87 -1.49
N PHE A 420 28.43 -10.67 -1.54
CA PHE A 420 27.73 -9.46 -1.92
C PHE A 420 28.01 -9.07 -3.36
N ARG A 421 27.05 -8.35 -3.96
CA ARG A 421 27.29 -7.70 -5.24
C ARG A 421 28.23 -6.50 -5.09
N ASP A 422 28.81 -6.06 -6.20
CA ASP A 422 29.59 -4.82 -6.25
C ASP A 422 28.65 -3.60 -6.31
N PHE A 423 28.52 -2.86 -5.20
CA PHE A 423 27.63 -1.69 -5.10
C PHE A 423 28.10 -0.50 -5.94
N SER A 424 29.40 -0.44 -6.27
CA SER A 424 29.98 0.64 -7.08
C SER A 424 29.63 0.55 -8.56
N LYS A 425 29.09 -0.60 -8.99
CA LYS A 425 28.77 -0.91 -10.39
C LYS A 425 27.26 -1.08 -10.58
N PRO A 426 26.70 -0.61 -11.72
CA PRO A 426 25.34 -0.95 -12.11
C PRO A 426 25.23 -2.45 -12.45
N MET A 427 24.01 -2.97 -12.53
CA MET A 427 23.78 -4.38 -12.84
C MET A 427 24.53 -4.82 -14.09
N GLY A 428 24.42 -4.07 -15.19
CA GLY A 428 25.10 -4.35 -16.46
C GLY A 428 26.63 -4.54 -16.37
N ALA A 429 27.27 -4.03 -15.32
CA ALA A 429 28.71 -4.00 -15.10
C ALA A 429 29.22 -5.00 -14.05
N GLN A 430 28.39 -5.86 -13.48
CA GLN A 430 28.78 -6.80 -12.42
C GLN A 430 29.86 -7.82 -12.88
N THR A 431 29.91 -8.16 -14.17
CA THR A 431 30.90 -9.09 -14.75
C THR A 431 31.76 -8.39 -15.81
N SER A 432 33.06 -8.73 -15.89
CA SER A 432 34.03 -8.10 -16.79
C SER A 432 33.64 -8.20 -18.25
N ASP A 433 33.26 -9.41 -18.69
CA ASP A 433 32.94 -9.68 -20.10
C ASP A 433 31.73 -8.85 -20.55
N ARG A 434 30.76 -8.68 -19.65
CA ARG A 434 29.54 -7.92 -19.93
C ARG A 434 29.79 -6.41 -19.89
N LEU A 435 30.62 -5.97 -18.96
CA LEU A 435 31.09 -4.59 -18.88
C LEU A 435 31.75 -4.14 -20.19
N ASP A 436 32.63 -4.97 -20.75
CA ASP A 436 33.34 -4.65 -21.99
C ASP A 436 32.40 -4.58 -23.20
N GLN A 437 31.38 -5.45 -23.25
CA GLN A 437 30.33 -5.40 -24.28
C GLN A 437 29.52 -4.10 -24.22
N PHE A 438 29.13 -3.65 -23.03
CA PHE A 438 28.41 -2.37 -22.89
C PHE A 438 29.28 -1.16 -23.22
N LYS A 439 30.56 -1.16 -22.81
CA LYS A 439 31.53 -0.13 -23.21
C LYS A 439 31.74 -0.10 -24.73
N LYS A 440 31.79 -1.27 -25.36
CA LYS A 440 31.88 -1.39 -26.82
C LYS A 440 30.66 -0.79 -27.50
N ARG A 441 29.44 -1.18 -27.08
CA ARG A 441 28.18 -0.62 -27.60
C ARG A 441 28.13 0.91 -27.50
N TYR A 442 28.58 1.49 -26.38
CA TYR A 442 28.57 2.93 -26.20
C TYR A 442 29.58 3.64 -27.11
N ARG A 443 30.80 3.10 -27.25
CA ARG A 443 31.86 3.69 -28.08
C ARG A 443 31.60 3.58 -29.58
N GLU A 444 31.04 2.46 -30.01
CA GLU A 444 30.72 2.16 -31.41
C GLU A 444 29.28 2.57 -31.77
N TRP A 445 28.64 3.39 -30.93
CA TRP A 445 27.28 3.86 -31.18
C TRP A 445 27.26 4.75 -32.42
N ASP A 446 26.52 4.32 -33.43
CA ASP A 446 26.30 5.05 -34.67
C ASP A 446 24.79 5.06 -34.95
N ASP A 447 24.18 6.24 -34.84
CA ASP A 447 22.78 6.44 -35.19
C ASP A 447 22.71 7.15 -36.55
N PRO A 448 22.24 6.47 -37.62
CA PRO A 448 22.15 7.04 -38.97
C PRO A 448 21.35 8.34 -39.05
N HIS A 449 20.42 8.58 -38.13
CA HIS A 449 19.56 9.77 -38.11
C HIS A 449 20.05 10.84 -37.13
N GLY A 450 21.02 10.52 -36.26
CA GLY A 450 21.55 11.44 -35.24
C GLY A 450 20.53 11.89 -34.18
N GLU A 451 19.39 11.19 -34.05
CA GLU A 451 18.33 11.54 -33.10
C GLU A 451 18.59 10.95 -31.72
N THR A 452 19.31 9.83 -31.65
CA THR A 452 19.51 9.04 -30.43
C THR A 452 20.96 9.12 -29.95
N PRO A 453 21.24 9.76 -28.80
CA PRO A 453 22.60 9.82 -28.25
C PRO A 453 23.08 8.44 -27.78
N PRO A 454 24.41 8.23 -27.66
CA PRO A 454 24.97 6.98 -27.15
C PRO A 454 24.47 6.62 -25.75
N TYR A 455 24.18 5.33 -25.55
CA TYR A 455 23.77 4.80 -24.25
C TYR A 455 24.33 3.39 -24.03
N HIS A 456 24.47 2.99 -22.76
CA HIS A 456 24.84 1.64 -22.38
C HIS A 456 23.62 0.72 -22.39
N TYR A 457 22.51 1.18 -21.82
CA TYR A 457 21.33 0.37 -21.57
C TYR A 457 20.09 0.87 -22.32
N GLY A 458 19.58 0.05 -23.25
CA GLY A 458 18.29 0.29 -23.92
C GLY A 458 17.08 -0.18 -23.09
N THR A 459 17.32 -1.02 -22.08
CA THR A 459 16.33 -1.46 -21.10
C THR A 459 16.57 -0.76 -19.77
N PHE A 460 15.52 -0.66 -18.97
CA PHE A 460 15.56 0.06 -17.70
C PHE A 460 15.50 -0.90 -16.52
N TYR A 461 16.14 -0.55 -15.40
CA TYR A 461 16.23 -1.41 -14.22
C TYR A 461 14.93 -1.50 -13.41
N SER A 462 13.94 -0.62 -13.67
CA SER A 462 12.67 -0.57 -12.93
C SER A 462 11.53 -0.11 -13.83
N SER A 463 10.66 -1.03 -14.25
CA SER A 463 9.47 -0.73 -15.06
C SER A 463 8.24 -1.41 -14.49
N ALA A 464 7.06 -0.99 -14.96
CA ALA A 464 5.80 -1.62 -14.55
C ALA A 464 5.78 -3.13 -14.84
N MET A 465 6.33 -3.55 -15.98
CA MET A 465 6.45 -4.97 -16.32
C MET A 465 7.38 -5.72 -15.36
N ILE A 466 8.49 -5.11 -14.92
CA ILE A 466 9.43 -5.74 -13.97
C ILE A 466 8.73 -5.97 -12.62
N VAL A 467 8.05 -4.95 -12.11
CA VAL A 467 7.32 -5.02 -10.83
C VAL A 467 6.21 -6.08 -10.92
N ALA A 468 5.40 -6.02 -11.97
CA ALA A 468 4.33 -6.98 -12.19
C ALA A 468 4.86 -8.41 -12.38
N SER A 469 6.03 -8.59 -13.00
CA SER A 469 6.68 -9.90 -13.17
C SER A 469 7.17 -10.48 -11.85
N TYR A 470 7.79 -9.67 -10.98
CA TYR A 470 8.19 -10.13 -9.64
C TYR A 470 6.98 -10.51 -8.79
N LEU A 471 5.90 -9.72 -8.85
CA LEU A 471 4.72 -9.88 -8.00
C LEU A 471 3.58 -10.67 -8.65
N VAL A 472 3.81 -11.31 -9.80
CA VAL A 472 2.77 -11.97 -10.65
C VAL A 472 1.92 -13.00 -9.90
N ARG A 473 2.43 -13.56 -8.81
CA ARG A 473 1.75 -14.57 -7.96
C ARG A 473 0.76 -13.98 -6.96
N MET A 474 0.66 -12.66 -6.89
CA MET A 474 -0.24 -11.96 -5.97
C MET A 474 -1.14 -10.98 -6.71
N GLU A 475 -2.40 -10.92 -6.30
CA GLU A 475 -3.30 -9.86 -6.76
C GLU A 475 -3.05 -8.55 -6.00
N PRO A 476 -3.27 -7.38 -6.60
CA PRO A 476 -3.76 -7.15 -7.97
C PRO A 476 -2.67 -7.20 -9.07
N PHE A 477 -1.43 -7.57 -8.73
CA PHE A 477 -0.31 -7.54 -9.68
C PHE A 477 -0.42 -8.58 -10.78
N THR A 478 -1.10 -9.71 -10.53
CA THR A 478 -1.44 -10.70 -11.55
C THR A 478 -2.25 -10.05 -12.68
N GLN A 479 -3.33 -9.34 -12.37
CA GLN A 479 -4.12 -8.62 -13.39
C GLN A 479 -3.29 -7.56 -14.12
N GLN A 480 -2.44 -6.83 -13.41
CA GLN A 480 -1.57 -5.81 -14.01
C GLN A 480 -0.58 -6.45 -14.99
N PHE A 481 0.00 -7.60 -14.64
CA PHE A 481 0.87 -8.38 -15.53
C PHE A 481 0.12 -8.82 -16.78
N LEU A 482 -1.07 -9.39 -16.62
CA LEU A 482 -1.90 -9.84 -17.75
C LEU A 482 -2.24 -8.68 -18.69
N ARG A 483 -2.58 -7.49 -18.17
CA ARG A 483 -2.87 -6.32 -19.01
C ARG A 483 -1.67 -5.89 -19.85
N LEU A 484 -0.47 -5.89 -19.25
CA LEU A 484 0.77 -5.56 -19.97
C LEU A 484 1.14 -6.63 -21.01
N GLN A 485 0.73 -7.89 -20.81
CA GLN A 485 1.05 -9.03 -21.66
C GLN A 485 -0.08 -9.40 -22.66
N GLY A 486 -1.12 -8.57 -22.80
CA GLY A 486 -2.19 -8.81 -23.79
C GLY A 486 -3.30 -9.77 -23.34
N GLY A 487 -3.45 -10.00 -22.03
CA GLY A 487 -4.57 -10.71 -21.41
C GLY A 487 -4.29 -12.16 -20.98
N HIS A 488 -3.06 -12.65 -21.16
CA HIS A 488 -2.66 -14.00 -20.79
C HIS A 488 -1.30 -14.01 -20.08
N PHE A 489 -0.99 -15.11 -19.38
CA PHE A 489 0.33 -15.31 -18.80
C PHE A 489 1.40 -15.37 -19.90
N ASP A 490 2.63 -15.02 -19.55
CA ASP A 490 3.75 -15.14 -20.49
C ASP A 490 4.17 -16.61 -20.64
N LEU A 491 5.06 -16.89 -21.60
CA LEU A 491 5.73 -18.18 -21.71
C LEU A 491 6.41 -18.51 -20.37
N ALA A 492 6.14 -19.71 -19.88
CA ALA A 492 6.69 -20.26 -18.63
C ALA A 492 8.21 -20.06 -18.49
N ASP A 493 8.97 -20.26 -19.57
CA ASP A 493 10.44 -20.10 -19.57
C ASP A 493 10.91 -18.64 -19.36
N ARG A 494 10.05 -17.65 -19.63
CA ARG A 494 10.36 -16.22 -19.43
C ARG A 494 9.86 -15.66 -18.11
N MET A 495 8.98 -16.38 -17.43
CA MET A 495 8.39 -15.94 -16.18
C MET A 495 9.38 -16.06 -15.02
N PHE A 496 9.24 -15.16 -14.05
CA PHE A 496 10.01 -15.20 -12.81
C PHE A 496 9.68 -16.48 -12.04
N HIS A 497 10.66 -17.36 -11.87
CA HIS A 497 10.49 -18.67 -11.26
C HIS A 497 11.63 -19.06 -10.31
N SER A 498 12.77 -18.37 -10.35
CA SER A 498 13.98 -18.69 -9.59
C SER A 498 14.74 -17.42 -9.27
N VAL A 499 15.09 -17.22 -8.00
CA VAL A 499 15.86 -16.03 -7.57
C VAL A 499 17.27 -16.07 -8.16
N LYS A 500 17.89 -17.26 -8.15
CA LYS A 500 19.22 -17.48 -8.72
C LYS A 500 19.26 -17.17 -10.21
N ASP A 501 18.30 -17.69 -10.98
CA ASP A 501 18.29 -17.47 -12.42
C ASP A 501 17.99 -16.01 -12.77
N ALA A 502 17.17 -15.33 -11.96
CA ALA A 502 16.94 -13.89 -12.09
C ALA A 502 18.21 -13.08 -11.84
N TRP A 503 18.97 -13.41 -10.79
CA TRP A 503 20.28 -12.79 -10.53
C TRP A 503 21.26 -13.03 -11.68
N LEU A 504 21.41 -14.27 -12.15
CA LEU A 504 22.35 -14.62 -13.22
C LEU A 504 21.97 -13.98 -14.56
N SER A 505 20.67 -13.91 -14.89
CA SER A 505 20.17 -13.18 -16.05
C SER A 505 20.55 -11.69 -15.94
N ALA A 506 20.22 -11.06 -14.81
CA ALA A 506 20.40 -9.63 -14.60
C ALA A 506 21.85 -9.21 -14.39
N SER A 507 22.76 -10.08 -13.92
CA SER A 507 24.17 -9.78 -13.60
C SER A 507 25.19 -10.27 -14.65
N LYS A 508 24.86 -11.32 -15.42
CA LYS A 508 25.84 -12.01 -16.27
C LYS A 508 25.34 -12.41 -17.67
N HIS A 509 24.21 -13.11 -17.78
CA HIS A 509 23.90 -13.84 -19.02
C HIS A 509 23.12 -13.03 -20.07
N ASN A 510 22.27 -12.10 -19.66
CA ASN A 510 21.36 -11.43 -20.58
C ASN A 510 21.75 -9.96 -20.75
N MET A 511 22.04 -9.54 -21.99
CA MET A 511 22.40 -8.16 -22.33
C MET A 511 21.22 -7.19 -22.30
N ALA A 512 19.99 -7.71 -22.35
CA ALA A 512 18.77 -6.91 -22.23
C ALA A 512 18.24 -6.87 -20.79
N ASP A 513 18.86 -7.61 -19.85
CA ASP A 513 18.42 -7.69 -18.46
C ASP A 513 19.39 -6.98 -17.52
N VAL A 514 18.94 -5.84 -17.01
CA VAL A 514 19.66 -5.01 -16.04
C VAL A 514 18.76 -4.66 -14.85
N LYS A 515 17.78 -5.52 -14.54
CA LYS A 515 16.78 -5.31 -13.49
C LYS A 515 17.42 -5.16 -12.12
N GLU A 516 16.96 -4.16 -11.38
CA GLU A 516 17.17 -4.05 -9.93
C GLU A 516 15.99 -4.69 -9.19
N LEU A 517 16.06 -4.69 -7.86
CA LEU A 517 15.02 -5.25 -7.00
C LEU A 517 13.94 -4.23 -6.60
N ILE A 518 12.88 -4.75 -5.99
CA ILE A 518 11.80 -4.00 -5.36
C ILE A 518 11.83 -4.20 -3.83
N PRO A 519 11.26 -3.30 -3.03
CA PRO A 519 11.27 -3.39 -1.56
C PRO A 519 10.74 -4.72 -1.00
N GLU A 520 9.78 -5.35 -1.67
CA GLU A 520 9.09 -6.57 -1.25
C GLU A 520 10.04 -7.74 -1.00
N PHE A 521 11.19 -7.79 -1.69
CA PHE A 521 12.25 -8.77 -1.46
C PHE A 521 12.87 -8.72 -0.05
N PHE A 522 12.53 -7.70 0.76
CA PHE A 522 13.10 -7.48 2.09
C PHE A 522 12.07 -7.47 3.21
N TYR A 523 10.78 -7.71 2.91
CA TYR A 523 9.75 -7.77 3.96
C TYR A 523 8.52 -8.63 3.64
N LEU A 524 8.28 -9.02 2.37
CA LEU A 524 7.03 -9.66 1.96
C LEU A 524 7.30 -11.10 1.47
N PRO A 525 7.11 -12.14 2.29
CA PRO A 525 7.32 -13.52 1.84
C PRO A 525 6.24 -14.02 0.87
N GLU A 526 5.05 -13.43 0.89
CA GLU A 526 3.88 -13.92 0.16
C GLU A 526 4.05 -13.90 -1.37
N PHE A 527 4.88 -13.01 -1.94
CA PHE A 527 5.07 -12.95 -3.40
C PHE A 527 5.83 -14.15 -3.97
N LEU A 528 6.56 -14.88 -3.11
CA LEU A 528 7.32 -16.06 -3.48
C LEU A 528 6.43 -17.31 -3.58
N LEU A 529 5.18 -17.22 -3.11
CA LEU A 529 4.22 -18.32 -3.04
C LEU A 529 3.08 -18.14 -4.03
N ASN A 530 2.73 -19.20 -4.76
CA ASN A 530 1.54 -19.26 -5.61
C ASN A 530 0.28 -19.59 -4.79
N SER A 531 -0.02 -18.76 -3.78
CA SER A 531 -1.10 -19.04 -2.82
C SER A 531 -2.49 -19.08 -3.47
N ASN A 532 -2.68 -18.35 -4.57
CA ASN A 532 -3.93 -18.33 -5.35
C ASN A 532 -4.02 -19.45 -6.41
N ARG A 533 -3.02 -20.35 -6.47
CA ARG A 533 -2.96 -21.52 -7.37
C ARG A 533 -3.17 -21.17 -8.84
N PHE A 534 -2.52 -20.11 -9.32
CA PHE A 534 -2.55 -19.75 -10.74
C PHE A 534 -1.96 -20.85 -11.61
N ASP A 535 -2.53 -21.08 -12.80
CA ASP A 535 -1.91 -21.88 -13.85
C ASP A 535 -0.90 -21.02 -14.61
N LEU A 536 0.34 -21.01 -14.11
CA LEU A 536 1.46 -20.24 -14.65
C LEU A 536 2.14 -20.94 -15.85
N GLY A 537 1.61 -22.09 -16.29
CA GLY A 537 2.12 -22.87 -17.40
C GLY A 537 3.28 -23.81 -17.03
N CYS A 538 3.83 -24.44 -18.06
CA CYS A 538 4.91 -25.43 -17.97
C CYS A 538 6.05 -25.05 -18.91
N LYS A 539 7.28 -25.13 -18.41
CA LYS A 539 8.49 -24.90 -19.20
C LYS A 539 8.68 -25.98 -20.25
N GLN A 540 9.53 -25.68 -21.25
CA GLN A 540 9.90 -26.65 -22.29
C GLN A 540 10.53 -27.93 -21.74
N ASN A 541 11.22 -27.86 -20.60
CA ASN A 541 11.81 -29.02 -19.94
C ASN A 541 10.81 -29.84 -19.09
N GLY A 542 9.51 -29.52 -19.14
CA GLY A 542 8.46 -30.22 -18.40
C GLY A 542 8.27 -29.74 -16.96
N VAL A 543 9.03 -28.75 -16.48
CA VAL A 543 8.86 -28.20 -15.13
C VAL A 543 7.66 -27.25 -15.11
N GLN A 544 6.65 -27.59 -14.33
CA GLN A 544 5.50 -26.74 -14.08
C GLN A 544 5.88 -25.57 -13.17
N LEU A 545 5.39 -24.37 -13.47
CA LEU A 545 5.61 -23.20 -12.63
C LEU A 545 4.64 -23.19 -11.45
N ASP A 546 5.18 -22.96 -10.27
CA ASP A 546 4.41 -22.80 -9.04
C ASP A 546 5.14 -21.79 -8.11
N ASN A 547 5.44 -22.15 -6.86
CA ASN A 547 6.27 -21.34 -5.96
C ASN A 547 7.63 -20.98 -6.59
N ILE A 548 8.21 -19.85 -6.16
CA ILE A 548 9.54 -19.43 -6.58
C ILE A 548 10.59 -20.41 -6.03
N VAL A 549 11.52 -20.82 -6.88
CA VAL A 549 12.70 -21.58 -6.48
C VAL A 549 13.64 -20.65 -5.70
N LEU A 550 13.78 -20.96 -4.41
CA LEU A 550 14.62 -20.22 -3.47
C LEU A 550 16.05 -20.79 -3.47
N PRO A 551 17.05 -19.97 -3.11
CA PRO A 551 18.41 -20.45 -2.92
C PRO A 551 18.50 -21.46 -1.76
N PRO A 552 19.50 -22.37 -1.75
CA PRO A 552 19.59 -23.43 -0.75
C PRO A 552 19.63 -22.92 0.70
N TRP A 553 20.31 -21.80 0.95
CA TRP A 553 20.37 -21.16 2.27
C TRP A 553 19.03 -20.70 2.83
N ALA A 554 17.98 -20.56 2.00
CA ALA A 554 16.63 -20.27 2.47
C ALA A 554 15.86 -21.52 2.92
N LYS A 555 16.41 -22.72 2.75
CA LYS A 555 15.85 -24.01 3.21
C LYS A 555 14.40 -24.25 2.76
N GLY A 556 14.03 -23.70 1.60
CA GLY A 556 12.68 -23.78 1.06
C GLY A 556 11.62 -22.94 1.77
N ASP A 557 11.99 -22.09 2.75
CA ASP A 557 11.06 -21.21 3.46
C ASP A 557 11.16 -19.75 2.93
N PRO A 558 10.08 -19.21 2.32
CA PRO A 558 10.01 -17.81 1.92
C PRO A 558 10.25 -16.82 3.07
N ARG A 559 9.86 -17.14 4.30
CA ARG A 559 10.08 -16.25 5.45
C ARG A 559 11.55 -16.18 5.81
N GLU A 560 12.23 -17.33 5.79
CA GLU A 560 13.67 -17.40 6.00
C GLU A 560 14.43 -16.65 4.90
N PHE A 561 14.00 -16.78 3.64
CA PHE A 561 14.54 -15.99 2.53
C PHE A 561 14.48 -14.49 2.84
N ILE A 562 13.30 -13.98 3.19
CA ILE A 562 13.12 -12.56 3.52
C ILE A 562 13.94 -12.15 4.74
N ARG A 563 13.99 -12.98 5.79
CA ARG A 563 14.74 -12.71 7.03
C ARG A 563 16.24 -12.56 6.74
N VAL A 564 16.83 -13.52 6.03
CA VAL A 564 18.27 -13.52 5.68
C VAL A 564 18.58 -12.41 4.69
N HIS A 565 17.74 -12.19 3.68
CA HIS A 565 17.95 -11.14 2.70
C HIS A 565 17.86 -9.73 3.33
N ARG A 566 16.95 -9.55 4.31
CA ARG A 566 16.91 -8.34 5.12
C ARG A 566 18.13 -8.19 6.03
N MET A 567 18.58 -9.27 6.64
CA MET A 567 19.82 -9.29 7.45
C MET A 567 21.04 -8.89 6.60
N ALA A 568 21.13 -9.36 5.35
CA ALA A 568 22.18 -8.98 4.42
C ALA A 568 22.14 -7.48 4.08
N LEU A 569 20.95 -6.92 3.81
CA LEU A 569 20.78 -5.47 3.54
C LEU A 569 21.23 -4.60 4.72
N GLU A 570 21.02 -5.05 5.94
CA GLU A 570 21.39 -4.32 7.17
C GLU A 570 22.79 -4.67 7.67
N SER A 571 23.56 -5.50 6.95
CA SER A 571 24.93 -5.87 7.32
C SER A 571 25.90 -4.68 7.29
N ASP A 572 27.02 -4.84 7.97
CA ASP A 572 28.09 -3.84 8.01
C ASP A 572 28.70 -3.61 6.62
N TYR A 573 28.90 -4.68 5.85
CA TYR A 573 29.38 -4.59 4.47
C TYR A 573 28.47 -3.70 3.62
N VAL A 574 27.17 -3.98 3.61
CA VAL A 574 26.22 -3.15 2.85
C VAL A 574 26.17 -1.73 3.38
N SER A 575 26.17 -1.54 4.71
CA SER A 575 26.19 -0.20 5.31
C SER A 575 27.38 0.63 4.83
N ALA A 576 28.58 0.04 4.73
CA ALA A 576 29.77 0.72 4.25
C ALA A 576 29.69 1.09 2.74
N HIS A 577 29.06 0.24 1.92
CA HIS A 577 29.09 0.34 0.46
C HIS A 577 27.81 0.90 -0.20
N LEU A 578 26.69 0.98 0.51
CA LEU A 578 25.38 1.36 -0.06
C LEU A 578 25.39 2.76 -0.69
N HIS A 579 26.21 3.68 -0.16
CA HIS A 579 26.37 5.03 -0.70
C HIS A 579 26.81 5.04 -2.18
N GLU A 580 27.60 4.04 -2.61
CA GLU A 580 28.09 3.93 -3.99
C GLU A 580 26.96 3.60 -4.97
N TRP A 581 26.01 2.76 -4.54
CA TRP A 581 24.81 2.48 -5.34
C TRP A 581 23.84 3.65 -5.33
N ILE A 582 23.71 4.35 -4.20
CA ILE A 582 22.93 5.58 -4.13
C ILE A 582 23.47 6.61 -5.14
N ASP A 583 24.79 6.69 -5.33
CA ASP A 583 25.40 7.56 -6.32
C ASP A 583 25.01 7.22 -7.77
N LEU A 584 24.82 5.93 -8.09
CA LEU A 584 24.36 5.46 -9.40
C LEU A 584 22.89 5.80 -9.65
N ILE A 585 22.02 5.58 -8.65
CA ILE A 585 20.57 5.65 -8.83
C ILE A 585 20.00 7.04 -8.54
N PHE A 586 20.48 7.73 -7.49
CA PHE A 586 19.96 9.02 -7.03
C PHE A 586 21.01 10.14 -7.01
N GLY A 587 22.29 9.80 -7.14
CA GLY A 587 23.40 10.74 -6.95
C GLY A 587 24.10 11.17 -8.24
N TYR A 588 25.37 11.54 -8.09
CA TYR A 588 26.10 12.25 -9.14
C TYR A 588 26.51 11.36 -10.32
N LYS A 589 26.49 10.03 -10.17
CA LYS A 589 26.78 9.05 -11.24
C LYS A 589 25.54 8.66 -12.05
N GLN A 590 24.39 9.31 -11.83
CA GLN A 590 23.17 9.07 -12.61
C GLN A 590 23.25 9.68 -14.03
N GLN A 591 23.95 10.80 -14.20
CA GLN A 591 24.00 11.58 -15.45
C GLN A 591 25.38 12.19 -15.70
N GLY A 592 25.63 12.59 -16.96
CA GLY A 592 26.85 13.29 -17.37
C GLY A 592 28.09 12.39 -17.41
N GLN A 593 29.27 13.01 -17.37
CA GLN A 593 30.55 12.32 -17.47
C GLN A 593 30.75 11.22 -16.40
N PRO A 594 30.39 11.42 -15.12
CA PRO A 594 30.50 10.37 -14.11
C PRO A 594 29.64 9.13 -14.41
N ALA A 595 28.48 9.31 -15.08
CA ALA A 595 27.65 8.19 -15.50
C ALA A 595 28.30 7.40 -16.64
N ILE A 596 29.01 8.06 -17.57
CA ILE A 596 29.73 7.40 -18.65
C ILE A 596 30.87 6.54 -18.07
N GLU A 597 31.65 7.11 -17.14
CA GLU A 597 32.75 6.42 -16.47
C GLU A 597 32.28 5.21 -15.66
N ALA A 598 31.12 5.33 -15.01
CA ALA A 598 30.48 4.24 -14.27
C ALA A 598 29.68 3.25 -15.14
N VAL A 599 29.62 3.46 -16.47
CA VAL A 599 28.83 2.65 -17.41
C VAL A 599 27.33 2.65 -17.05
N ASN A 600 26.80 3.79 -16.62
CA ASN A 600 25.46 3.95 -16.05
C ASN A 600 24.56 4.89 -16.89
N VAL A 601 24.71 4.86 -18.21
CA VAL A 601 23.93 5.71 -19.14
C VAL A 601 22.82 4.89 -19.77
N PHE A 602 21.58 5.30 -19.56
CA PHE A 602 20.40 4.65 -20.15
C PHE A 602 19.91 5.41 -21.38
N HIS A 603 18.92 4.85 -22.07
CA HIS A 603 18.25 5.51 -23.19
C HIS A 603 17.71 6.90 -22.77
N HIS A 604 17.92 7.91 -23.62
CA HIS A 604 17.61 9.31 -23.30
C HIS A 604 16.13 9.57 -22.94
N LEU A 605 15.20 8.76 -23.49
CA LEU A 605 13.76 8.81 -23.21
C LEU A 605 13.39 8.46 -21.76
N PHE A 606 14.28 7.82 -21.00
CA PHE A 606 14.00 7.51 -19.58
C PHE A 606 14.27 8.70 -18.65
N TYR A 607 15.02 9.71 -19.10
CA TYR A 607 15.38 10.88 -18.31
C TYR A 607 14.33 11.98 -18.41
N GLU A 608 14.11 12.65 -17.29
CA GLU A 608 13.21 13.81 -17.17
C GLU A 608 13.68 14.97 -18.06
N GLY A 609 12.72 15.66 -18.70
CA GLY A 609 12.99 16.89 -19.46
C GLY A 609 13.50 16.69 -20.90
N ASN A 610 13.86 15.46 -21.29
CA ASN A 610 14.35 15.17 -22.64
C ASN A 610 13.23 15.08 -23.69
N VAL A 611 11.97 14.90 -23.27
CA VAL A 611 10.81 14.87 -24.17
C VAL A 611 9.65 15.65 -23.56
N ASP A 612 9.16 16.65 -24.30
CA ASP A 612 7.88 17.29 -24.01
C ASP A 612 6.78 16.64 -24.85
N ILE A 613 5.98 15.78 -24.23
CA ILE A 613 4.89 15.04 -24.87
C ILE A 613 3.86 16.00 -25.51
N TYR A 614 3.76 17.25 -25.04
CA TYR A 614 2.80 18.23 -25.56
C TYR A 614 3.34 19.08 -26.70
N SER A 615 4.64 19.09 -26.96
CA SER A 615 5.23 19.73 -28.14
C SER A 615 5.20 18.82 -29.37
N ILE A 616 4.81 17.55 -29.20
CA ILE A 616 4.63 16.59 -30.29
C ILE A 616 3.26 16.83 -30.94
N ASP A 617 3.26 17.46 -32.12
CA ASP A 617 2.06 17.74 -32.90
C ASP A 617 1.42 16.48 -33.50
N ASP A 618 2.25 15.48 -33.88
CA ASP A 618 1.78 14.22 -34.44
C ASP A 618 1.17 13.32 -33.34
N PRO A 619 -0.15 13.01 -33.40
CA PRO A 619 -0.81 12.14 -32.44
C PRO A 619 -0.21 10.73 -32.37
N LEU A 620 0.31 10.18 -33.48
CA LEU A 620 0.91 8.84 -33.50
C LEU A 620 2.24 8.83 -32.76
N LYS A 621 3.15 9.77 -33.09
CA LYS A 621 4.41 9.94 -32.35
C LYS A 621 4.17 10.20 -30.87
N LYS A 622 3.18 11.04 -30.54
CA LYS A 622 2.79 11.34 -29.15
C LYS A 622 2.31 10.09 -28.41
N ASN A 623 1.41 9.31 -29.00
CA ASN A 623 0.90 8.07 -28.41
C ASN A 623 2.00 7.01 -28.28
N ALA A 624 2.90 6.91 -29.26
CA ALA A 624 4.05 6.02 -29.20
C ALA A 624 5.02 6.41 -28.06
N THR A 625 5.31 7.70 -27.89
CA THR A 625 6.12 8.22 -26.78
C THR A 625 5.47 7.96 -25.42
N ILE A 626 4.16 8.21 -25.28
CA ILE A 626 3.41 7.89 -24.05
C ILE A 626 3.45 6.40 -23.76
N GLY A 627 3.18 5.56 -24.76
CA GLY A 627 3.24 4.10 -24.65
C GLY A 627 4.63 3.61 -24.25
N PHE A 628 5.68 4.23 -24.78
CA PHE A 628 7.06 3.92 -24.40
C PHE A 628 7.31 4.27 -22.92
N ILE A 629 6.97 5.48 -22.48
CA ILE A 629 7.15 5.92 -21.08
C ILE A 629 6.37 5.03 -20.11
N ASN A 630 5.16 4.61 -20.49
CA ASN A 630 4.31 3.75 -19.68
C ASN A 630 4.86 2.34 -19.52
N ASN A 631 5.45 1.78 -20.58
CA ASN A 631 5.86 0.38 -20.57
C ASN A 631 7.30 0.18 -20.08
N PHE A 632 8.19 1.14 -20.34
CA PHE A 632 9.63 0.97 -20.09
C PHE A 632 10.14 1.68 -18.83
N GLY A 633 9.30 2.45 -18.13
CA GLY A 633 9.62 3.06 -16.83
C GLY A 633 10.39 4.39 -16.94
N GLN A 634 10.71 4.98 -15.79
CA GLN A 634 11.27 6.34 -15.70
C GLN A 634 12.43 6.39 -14.70
N ILE A 635 13.49 7.16 -14.99
CA ILE A 635 14.62 7.37 -14.07
C ILE A 635 14.16 8.18 -12.84
N PRO A 636 14.59 7.83 -11.61
CA PRO A 636 14.24 8.61 -10.42
C PRO A 636 14.86 10.01 -10.52
N LYS A 637 14.24 11.00 -9.87
CA LYS A 637 14.84 12.34 -9.81
C LYS A 637 16.23 12.27 -9.16
N GLN A 638 17.23 12.89 -9.80
CA GLN A 638 18.55 13.07 -9.19
C GLN A 638 18.42 13.93 -7.93
N LEU A 639 18.81 13.37 -6.77
CA LEU A 639 18.76 14.02 -5.47
C LEU A 639 20.09 14.70 -5.12
N PHE A 640 21.21 14.09 -5.50
CA PHE A 640 22.54 14.56 -5.11
C PHE A 640 23.43 14.80 -6.34
N LYS A 641 24.17 15.91 -6.32
CA LYS A 641 25.14 16.27 -7.36
C LYS A 641 26.59 16.05 -6.93
N LYS A 642 26.81 15.62 -5.69
CA LYS A 642 28.11 15.30 -5.10
C LYS A 642 28.10 13.85 -4.62
N PRO A 643 29.28 13.22 -4.43
CA PRO A 643 29.38 11.88 -3.86
C PRO A 643 28.59 11.76 -2.56
N HIS A 644 27.81 10.69 -2.45
CA HIS A 644 27.01 10.40 -1.27
C HIS A 644 27.92 10.09 -0.07
N PRO A 645 27.65 10.62 1.13
CA PRO A 645 28.48 10.30 2.29
C PRO A 645 28.44 8.81 2.60
N CYS A 646 29.61 8.23 2.83
CA CYS A 646 29.77 6.86 3.32
C CYS A 646 29.37 6.78 4.79
N LYS A 647 28.58 5.77 5.15
CA LYS A 647 28.28 5.43 6.55
C LYS A 647 29.52 4.83 7.17
N LYS A 648 30.23 5.64 7.96
CA LYS A 648 31.41 5.19 8.71
C LYS A 648 30.92 4.21 9.78
N LEU A 649 31.29 2.95 9.64
CA LEU A 649 31.19 1.98 10.71
C LEU A 649 32.09 2.49 11.84
N THR A 650 31.47 3.02 12.90
CA THR A 650 32.23 3.36 14.10
C THR A 650 32.53 2.05 14.80
N ASN A 651 33.76 1.55 14.63
CA ASN A 651 34.38 0.83 15.73
C ASN A 651 34.26 1.76 16.94
N ARG A 652 33.37 1.45 17.88
CA ARG A 652 33.37 2.14 19.17
C ARG A 652 34.60 1.67 19.95
N THR A 653 35.79 2.08 19.52
CA THR A 653 36.84 2.46 20.46
C THR A 653 36.26 3.60 21.27
N SER A 654 35.72 3.25 22.43
CA SER A 654 35.53 4.20 23.51
C SER A 654 36.87 4.87 23.76
N VAL A 655 36.97 6.16 23.41
CA VAL A 655 37.94 7.02 24.04
C VAL A 655 37.53 7.07 25.51
N VAL A 656 38.22 6.31 26.35
CA VAL A 656 38.28 6.58 27.78
C VAL A 656 39.73 6.93 28.09
N ASP A 657 39.85 8.00 28.85
CA ASP A 657 41.03 8.50 29.57
C ASP A 657 42.04 7.42 30.01
N PRO A 658 43.32 7.79 30.20
CA PRO A 658 44.43 6.86 30.37
C PRO A 658 44.49 6.29 31.79
N GLY A 659 44.46 4.97 31.89
CA GLY A 659 44.87 4.20 33.08
C GLY A 659 45.76 3.02 32.67
N PRO A 660 46.82 2.66 33.43
CA PRO A 660 47.88 1.82 32.90
C PRO A 660 47.64 0.31 33.09
N ILE A 661 47.74 -0.41 31.95
CA ILE A 661 48.45 -1.68 31.71
C ILE A 661 48.00 -2.94 32.49
N MET A 662 47.32 -3.85 31.77
CA MET A 662 47.66 -5.28 31.72
C MET A 662 47.43 -5.80 30.27
N PRO A 663 48.43 -6.44 29.63
CA PRO A 663 48.28 -6.99 28.28
C PRO A 663 47.87 -8.46 28.32
N GLY A 664 46.80 -8.80 27.60
CA GLY A 664 46.49 -10.18 27.24
C GLY A 664 45.06 -10.61 27.54
N LEU A 665 44.17 -10.39 26.57
CA LEU A 665 43.13 -11.34 26.17
C LEU A 665 42.55 -10.83 24.85
N SER A 666 42.80 -11.60 23.80
CA SER A 666 42.26 -11.42 22.46
C SER A 666 40.74 -11.55 22.51
N TYR A 667 40.00 -10.45 22.38
CA TYR A 667 38.54 -10.51 22.24
C TYR A 667 38.15 -10.40 20.77
N CYS A 668 37.70 -11.55 20.28
CA CYS A 668 37.16 -11.84 18.96
C CYS A 668 35.72 -11.32 18.86
N HIS A 669 35.42 -10.68 17.72
CA HIS A 669 34.12 -10.36 17.10
C HIS A 669 32.84 -10.52 17.95
N ASP A 670 32.22 -9.37 18.24
CA ASP A 670 30.82 -9.23 18.65
C ASP A 670 29.88 -9.84 17.60
N LYS A 671 29.57 -11.13 17.74
CA LYS A 671 28.42 -11.75 17.08
C LYS A 671 27.16 -11.45 17.90
N LEU A 672 26.12 -10.98 17.23
CA LEU A 672 24.81 -10.67 17.82
C LEU A 672 24.26 -11.86 18.63
N PHE A 673 23.51 -11.58 19.70
CA PHE A 673 23.14 -12.54 20.75
C PHE A 673 22.47 -13.84 20.23
N PHE A 674 21.76 -13.77 19.11
CA PHE A 674 21.04 -14.90 18.52
C PHE A 674 21.93 -15.88 17.76
N HIS A 675 23.21 -15.57 17.56
CA HIS A 675 24.19 -16.51 16.99
C HIS A 675 24.81 -17.45 18.04
N ASN A 676 24.52 -17.25 19.32
CA ASN A 676 25.05 -18.03 20.44
C ASN A 676 23.92 -18.48 21.39
N LEU A 677 22.82 -19.00 20.83
CA LEU A 677 21.64 -19.42 21.60
C LEU A 677 21.97 -20.46 22.68
N ASP A 678 22.93 -21.36 22.41
CA ASP A 678 23.36 -22.40 23.35
C ASP A 678 24.06 -21.82 24.60
N ASN A 679 24.48 -20.56 24.56
CA ASN A 679 25.07 -19.83 25.69
C ASN A 679 24.05 -19.03 26.51
N LEU A 680 22.78 -18.95 26.08
CA LEU A 680 21.72 -18.33 26.86
C LEU A 680 21.26 -19.30 27.94
N LYS A 681 21.75 -19.11 29.17
CA LYS A 681 21.21 -19.79 30.33
C LYS A 681 20.08 -18.95 30.95
N PRO A 682 18.89 -19.51 31.16
CA PRO A 682 17.83 -18.79 31.86
C PRO A 682 18.31 -18.42 33.26
N SER A 683 17.99 -17.20 33.69
CA SER A 683 18.26 -16.77 35.06
C SER A 683 17.57 -17.74 36.03
N LEU A 684 18.33 -18.39 36.91
CA LEU A 684 17.82 -19.35 37.89
C LEU A 684 16.93 -18.69 38.96
N HIS A 685 16.92 -17.36 39.00
CA HIS A 685 16.06 -16.57 39.88
C HIS A 685 15.22 -15.57 39.06
N PRO A 686 13.95 -15.37 39.43
CA PRO A 686 13.07 -14.43 38.75
C PRO A 686 13.60 -13.00 38.92
N LEU A 687 13.65 -12.25 37.82
CA LEU A 687 14.12 -10.86 37.80
C LEU A 687 13.19 -9.92 38.59
N LYS A 688 11.87 -10.18 38.54
CA LYS A 688 10.81 -9.52 39.33
C LYS A 688 9.56 -10.41 39.30
N GLU A 689 8.91 -10.60 40.44
CA GLU A 689 7.61 -11.26 40.52
C GLU A 689 6.49 -10.21 40.59
N LEU A 690 5.45 -10.40 39.78
CA LEU A 690 4.25 -9.56 39.72
C LEU A 690 3.06 -10.36 40.25
N LYS A 691 2.06 -9.69 40.84
CA LYS A 691 0.91 -10.36 41.47
C LYS A 691 -0.23 -10.62 40.48
N GLY A 692 -0.14 -10.07 39.26
CA GLY A 692 -1.09 -10.27 38.18
C GLY A 692 -0.42 -10.34 36.81
N PRO A 693 -1.21 -10.42 35.72
CA PRO A 693 -0.70 -10.49 34.35
C PRO A 693 0.21 -9.30 34.03
N VAL A 694 1.25 -9.56 33.23
CA VAL A 694 2.22 -8.53 32.84
C VAL A 694 1.57 -7.55 31.86
N GLY A 695 1.71 -6.25 32.13
CA GLY A 695 1.25 -5.18 31.24
C GLY A 695 2.36 -4.58 30.42
N GLN A 696 3.42 -4.14 31.10
CA GLN A 696 4.52 -3.45 30.46
C GLN A 696 5.85 -3.92 31.05
N ILE A 697 6.80 -4.25 30.17
CA ILE A 697 8.20 -4.53 30.53
C ILE A 697 9.06 -3.48 29.82
N ILE A 698 9.90 -2.77 30.57
CA ILE A 698 10.83 -1.78 30.05
C ILE A 698 12.24 -2.15 30.50
N GLN A 699 13.16 -2.30 29.55
CA GLN A 699 14.58 -2.34 29.84
C GLN A 699 15.09 -0.91 29.98
N HIS A 700 15.46 -0.51 31.20
CA HIS A 700 16.02 0.80 31.49
C HIS A 700 17.44 0.63 32.05
N GLU A 701 18.40 1.21 31.32
CA GLU A 701 19.84 1.05 31.55
C GLU A 701 20.26 -0.43 31.65
N LYS A 702 20.75 -0.89 32.81
CA LYS A 702 21.19 -2.27 33.08
C LYS A 702 20.13 -3.12 33.79
N THR A 703 18.90 -2.61 33.92
CA THR A 703 17.82 -3.28 34.66
C THR A 703 16.58 -3.48 33.80
N VAL A 704 15.81 -4.53 34.10
CA VAL A 704 14.52 -4.80 33.48
C VAL A 704 13.44 -4.47 34.50
N LEU A 705 12.62 -3.47 34.20
CA LEU A 705 11.48 -3.05 35.00
C LEU A 705 10.22 -3.67 34.41
N ALA A 706 9.33 -4.14 35.26
CA ALA A 706 8.05 -4.71 34.84
C ALA A 706 6.91 -4.28 35.75
N VAL A 707 5.72 -4.09 35.17
CA VAL A 707 4.47 -3.76 35.85
C VAL A 707 3.30 -4.59 35.32
N GLU A 708 2.22 -4.66 36.10
CA GLU A 708 0.99 -5.41 35.80
C GLU A 708 0.14 -4.76 34.69
N GLN A 709 -0.83 -5.50 34.12
CA GLN A 709 -1.63 -5.16 32.93
C GLN A 709 -2.26 -3.76 32.91
N ASN A 710 -2.72 -3.25 34.06
CA ASN A 710 -3.36 -1.94 34.17
C ASN A 710 -2.46 -0.90 34.83
N LYS A 711 -1.15 -1.04 34.65
CA LYS A 711 -0.12 -0.12 35.14
C LYS A 711 0.85 0.22 34.03
N GLY A 712 1.29 1.48 33.99
CA GLY A 712 2.30 1.97 33.06
C GLY A 712 3.42 2.69 33.79
N LEU A 713 4.67 2.49 33.36
CA LEU A 713 5.83 3.19 33.90
C LEU A 713 5.99 4.57 33.25
N ILE A 714 6.19 5.59 34.07
CA ILE A 714 6.29 6.98 33.64
C ILE A 714 7.77 7.32 33.40
N GLY A 715 8.14 7.48 32.13
CA GLY A 715 9.47 7.92 31.73
C GLY A 715 9.77 9.39 32.09
N PRO A 716 11.02 9.85 31.92
CA PRO A 716 12.15 9.13 31.35
C PRO A 716 12.98 8.36 32.39
N LEU A 717 12.79 8.63 33.69
CA LEU A 717 13.51 7.93 34.76
C LEU A 717 12.84 6.60 35.14
N TYR A 718 11.60 6.36 34.70
CA TYR A 718 10.80 5.15 34.96
C TYR A 718 10.69 4.76 36.45
N ASN A 719 10.89 5.73 37.34
CA ASN A 719 10.85 5.57 38.79
C ASN A 719 9.44 5.80 39.37
N ARG A 720 8.43 6.00 38.52
CA ARG A 720 7.03 6.19 38.89
C ARG A 720 6.12 5.37 37.99
N TYR A 721 4.95 5.02 38.50
CA TYR A 721 3.91 4.33 37.75
C TYR A 721 2.61 5.15 37.76
N VAL A 722 1.78 4.90 36.76
CA VAL A 722 0.36 5.23 36.72
C VAL A 722 -0.43 3.93 36.63
N ALA A 723 -1.57 3.84 37.29
CA ALA A 723 -2.41 2.65 37.38
C ALA A 723 -3.88 3.05 37.21
N TRP A 724 -4.66 2.20 36.54
CA TRP A 724 -6.08 2.45 36.24
C TRP A 724 -6.90 1.15 36.36
N GLY A 725 -8.22 1.25 36.17
CA GLY A 725 -9.13 0.10 36.24
C GLY A 725 -9.47 -0.33 37.66
N PHE A 726 -9.36 0.57 38.64
CA PHE A 726 -9.86 0.35 39.99
C PHE A 726 -11.38 0.50 40.03
N ALA A 727 -12.05 -0.19 40.96
CA ALA A 727 -13.52 -0.22 41.04
C ALA A 727 -14.16 1.13 41.37
N ASP A 728 -13.37 2.07 41.90
CA ASP A 728 -13.75 3.46 42.18
C ASP A 728 -13.51 4.40 40.97
N TYR A 729 -13.17 3.83 39.80
CA TYR A 729 -12.76 4.55 38.58
C TYR A 729 -11.57 5.49 38.76
N SER A 730 -10.84 5.36 39.87
CA SER A 730 -9.71 6.23 40.14
C SER A 730 -8.51 5.92 39.24
N ILE A 731 -7.75 6.96 38.92
CA ILE A 731 -6.40 6.86 38.39
C ILE A 731 -5.42 7.10 39.52
N ARG A 732 -4.43 6.21 39.64
CA ARG A 732 -3.50 6.18 40.76
C ARG A 732 -2.07 6.32 40.28
N MET A 733 -1.27 7.15 40.95
CA MET A 733 0.13 7.35 40.60
C MET A 733 1.03 7.21 41.82
N GLY A 734 2.22 6.64 41.63
CA GLY A 734 3.13 6.36 42.74
C GLY A 734 4.57 6.06 42.32
N PRO A 735 5.51 5.92 43.26
CA PRO A 735 6.89 5.52 42.97
C PRO A 735 6.96 4.04 42.64
N TYR A 736 7.72 3.66 41.61
CA TYR A 736 7.85 2.29 41.14
C TYR A 736 8.42 1.35 42.22
N GLU A 737 9.47 1.77 42.93
CA GLU A 737 10.17 0.92 43.90
C GLU A 737 9.31 0.52 45.11
N THR A 738 8.39 1.41 45.51
CA THR A 738 7.57 1.20 46.73
C THR A 738 6.17 0.69 46.44
N GLU A 739 5.73 0.80 45.18
CA GLU A 739 4.36 0.49 44.70
C GLU A 739 3.22 1.16 45.50
N ARG A 740 3.54 2.18 46.32
CA ARG A 740 2.56 2.94 47.08
C ARG A 740 1.93 4.03 46.20
N CYS A 741 0.62 4.17 46.32
CA CYS A 741 -0.11 5.24 45.65
C CYS A 741 0.10 6.56 46.39
N ASN A 742 0.73 7.53 45.72
CA ASN A 742 0.94 8.87 46.26
C ASN A 742 -0.18 9.83 45.85
N PHE A 743 -0.85 9.57 44.73
CA PHE A 743 -1.92 10.41 44.22
C PHE A 743 -3.05 9.51 43.70
N VAL A 744 -4.27 9.74 44.20
CA VAL A 744 -5.51 9.09 43.74
C VAL A 744 -6.39 10.19 43.17
N TRP A 745 -6.74 10.08 41.90
CA TRP A 745 -7.62 11.02 41.22
C TRP A 745 -8.89 10.26 40.84
N GLU A 746 -10.02 10.77 41.29
CA GLU A 746 -11.37 10.29 40.97
C GLU A 746 -11.97 11.32 40.02
N ASP A 747 -12.77 10.88 39.05
CA ASP A 747 -13.46 11.78 38.11
C ASP A 747 -14.54 12.61 38.82
#